data_AF-A0A9P4WK54-F1
#
_entry.id   AF-A0A9P4WK54-F1
#
_cell.length_a   1.000
_cell.length_b   1.000
_cell.length_c   1.000
_cell.angle_alpha   90.00
_cell.angle_beta   90.00
_cell.angle_gamma   90.00
#
_symmetry.space_group_name_H-M   'P 1'
#
loop_
_entity.id
_entity.type
_entity.pdbx_description
1 polymer ?
#
loop_
_entity_poly.entity_id
_entity_poly.type
_entity_poly.pdbx_seq_one_letter_code
_entity_poly.pdbx_strand_id
1 'polypeptide(L)'
;MSSSAAPLAPAQTHALFDILIHHQIYAEIEAFKYPTTIDHYGHPFRKADGVQTTSPLLQNMLNKFALTNPALKNLDRAFWQDKIQTLVARMAEAELSESYDKGAIGSRKALATAASSIAEYVGRGMLGGYPTAQKADDGTRQYDTSKPEDVLAAWEECARSFIYGDLLDHLLDKVTATDKLQDHTSLVQAGHEYILLNVASFLHHVFVMSPDGQYLVRLLENVHKLIPYYMIKQTLRVGNAASMINGMVRLVLAKLSVTAMTNWIGLTNNSNDGMNLMQQIISTILAWDTAEFQKRASKLESSREAPDKKIMKAIKAHVYASREKHEAARNKSIQENKSIIAVILETADTPVKPDSLKDQQHDVAMEYYSTYLSIRDREEITKVTCKSNPDVLTSAVRDCVSAMDPVIRAIHNAVDLSSTVTDAENFITDLIKASKPKKKSGRKSRETSKEREANAANGETTPASVTDTDVGDAPTVEDFVILLRKHAPSLHRFLHQVTKNAPDLAHDYLIYAKAMFGEFKADASTREGGAGNMTAPLHALFETLPASKQDELKTLLDEHASHLSELKATSHTRLESIMKNSSPQGSTHGPGMYLSRWNALLDSTLISPASVSGPVRRGWEVKGELDGKGLKASSALQASKGGKTSNGVSIANGLGDAQERKERKRDGLEEDKMVVVWEAMRDGWVGVCRGLEVMGSD
;
A
#
# COMPACT_ATOMS: atom_id res chain seq x y z
N MET A 1 -1.06 52.17 -10.11
CA MET A 1 -0.27 51.03 -9.64
C MET A 1 -0.34 49.96 -10.71
N SER A 2 0.77 49.62 -11.33
CA SER A 2 0.82 48.64 -12.42
C SER A 2 0.39 47.28 -11.88
N SER A 3 -0.67 46.70 -12.42
CA SER A 3 -1.03 45.29 -12.22
C SER A 3 0.14 44.44 -12.70
N SER A 4 1.02 43.96 -11.81
CA SER A 4 1.96 42.92 -12.22
C SER A 4 1.13 41.71 -12.64
N ALA A 5 1.37 41.21 -13.86
CA ALA A 5 0.79 39.95 -14.28
C ALA A 5 1.24 38.86 -13.30
N ALA A 6 0.33 37.97 -12.89
CA ALA A 6 0.66 36.86 -12.00
C ALA A 6 1.81 36.04 -12.60
N PRO A 7 2.79 35.58 -11.78
CA PRO A 7 3.99 34.91 -12.30
C PRO A 7 3.69 33.58 -12.98
N LEU A 8 2.60 32.91 -12.60
CA LEU A 8 2.12 31.65 -13.16
C LEU A 8 0.62 31.72 -13.48
N ALA A 9 0.22 31.09 -14.58
CA ALA A 9 -1.19 30.85 -14.87
C ALA A 9 -1.82 29.87 -13.85
N PRO A 10 -3.16 29.83 -13.69
CA PRO A 10 -3.82 28.88 -12.79
C PRO A 10 -3.45 27.41 -13.05
N ALA A 11 -3.39 27.00 -14.32
CA ALA A 11 -3.03 25.63 -14.69
C ALA A 11 -1.56 25.31 -14.31
N GLN A 12 -0.63 26.23 -14.57
CA GLN A 12 0.78 26.10 -14.19
C GLN A 12 0.95 26.06 -12.67
N THR A 13 0.19 26.87 -11.93
CA THR A 13 0.22 26.90 -10.46
C THR A 13 -0.29 25.59 -9.89
N HIS A 14 -1.36 25.03 -10.46
CA HIS A 14 -1.89 23.72 -10.08
C HIS A 14 -0.87 22.61 -10.38
N ALA A 15 -0.26 22.61 -11.55
CA ALA A 15 0.78 21.65 -11.95
C ALA A 15 2.00 21.72 -11.01
N LEU A 16 2.45 22.93 -10.65
CA LEU A 16 3.55 23.11 -9.72
C LEU A 16 3.20 22.51 -8.34
N PHE A 17 2.02 22.82 -7.81
CA PHE A 17 1.58 22.27 -6.54
C PHE A 17 1.45 20.75 -6.56
N ASP A 18 0.93 20.20 -7.66
CA ASP A 18 0.82 18.76 -7.89
C ASP A 18 2.20 18.07 -7.78
N ILE A 19 3.19 18.59 -8.51
CA ILE A 19 4.58 18.07 -8.54
C ILE A 19 5.22 18.15 -7.15
N LEU A 20 5.09 19.30 -6.48
CA LEU A 20 5.73 19.52 -5.18
C LEU A 20 5.17 18.61 -4.10
N ILE A 21 3.85 18.41 -4.06
CA ILE A 21 3.23 17.49 -3.10
C ILE A 21 3.62 16.04 -3.41
N HIS A 22 3.61 15.66 -4.70
CA HIS A 22 4.00 14.32 -5.15
C HIS A 22 5.40 13.94 -4.65
N HIS A 23 6.40 14.77 -4.95
CA HIS A 23 7.78 14.50 -4.58
C HIS A 23 8.04 14.63 -3.08
N GLN A 24 7.42 15.61 -2.41
CA GLN A 24 7.62 15.80 -0.97
C GLN A 24 7.07 14.61 -0.17
N ILE A 25 5.83 14.17 -0.43
CA ILE A 25 5.24 13.05 0.30
C ILE A 25 5.98 11.75 0.01
N TYR A 26 6.34 11.49 -1.26
CA TYR A 26 7.10 10.31 -1.60
C TYR A 26 8.48 10.29 -0.91
N ALA A 27 9.18 11.42 -0.89
CA ALA A 27 10.47 11.56 -0.20
C ALA A 27 10.35 11.34 1.32
N GLU A 28 9.31 11.89 1.97
CA GLU A 28 9.07 11.68 3.39
C GLU A 28 8.77 10.20 3.72
N ILE A 29 7.98 9.51 2.89
CA ILE A 29 7.70 8.08 3.05
C ILE A 29 8.96 7.24 2.83
N GLU A 30 9.74 7.56 1.79
CA GLU A 30 10.97 6.83 1.48
C GLU A 30 12.03 6.98 2.58
N ALA A 31 12.08 8.14 3.25
CA ALA A 31 13.01 8.41 4.33
C ALA A 31 12.91 7.39 5.48
N PHE A 32 11.74 6.75 5.70
CA PHE A 32 11.57 5.71 6.72
C PHE A 32 12.39 4.43 6.47
N LYS A 33 13.12 4.33 5.35
CA LYS A 33 14.18 3.33 5.20
C LYS A 33 15.37 3.57 6.14
N TYR A 34 15.52 4.77 6.69
CA TYR A 34 16.59 5.17 7.60
C TYR A 34 16.12 5.25 9.05
N PRO A 35 16.88 4.68 10.01
CA PRO A 35 16.52 4.72 11.43
C PRO A 35 16.37 6.14 11.99
N THR A 36 17.19 7.07 11.52
CA THR A 36 17.21 8.46 12.00
C THR A 36 15.94 9.25 11.64
N THR A 37 15.13 8.78 10.70
CA THR A 37 13.94 9.51 10.24
C THR A 37 12.89 9.64 11.33
N ILE A 38 12.66 8.59 12.13
CA ILE A 38 11.65 8.66 13.21
C ILE A 38 12.10 9.60 14.34
N ASP A 39 13.41 9.69 14.59
CA ASP A 39 13.98 10.59 15.60
C ASP A 39 13.90 12.07 15.20
N HIS A 40 13.71 12.33 13.90
CA HIS A 40 13.50 13.67 13.35
C HIS A 40 12.06 13.93 12.92
N TYR A 41 11.11 13.02 13.20
CA TYR A 41 9.72 13.19 12.77
C TYR A 41 8.98 14.30 13.55
N GLY A 42 9.20 14.37 14.87
CA GLY A 42 8.50 15.29 15.77
C GLY A 42 7.22 14.71 16.38
N HIS A 43 6.40 15.56 17.00
CA HIS A 43 5.19 15.16 17.72
C HIS A 43 4.29 14.23 16.89
N PRO A 44 3.81 13.09 17.45
CA PRO A 44 3.84 12.69 18.87
C PRO A 44 5.12 11.95 19.31
N PHE A 45 6.04 11.71 18.38
CA PHE A 45 7.32 11.07 18.66
C PHE A 45 8.31 12.03 19.31
N ARG A 46 9.31 11.45 19.98
CA ARG A 46 10.38 12.22 20.59
C ARG A 46 11.32 12.70 19.50
N LYS A 47 11.61 14.00 19.52
CA LYS A 47 12.61 14.65 18.68
C LYS A 47 13.49 15.54 19.56
N ALA A 48 14.77 15.65 19.23
CA ALA A 48 15.70 16.50 19.96
C ALA A 48 15.34 17.99 19.84
N ASP A 49 15.56 18.76 20.91
CA ASP A 49 15.26 20.19 20.96
C ASP A 49 16.06 20.95 19.89
N GLY A 50 15.40 21.90 19.22
CA GLY A 50 16.00 22.73 18.18
C GLY A 50 16.19 22.03 16.83
N VAL A 51 15.86 20.74 16.69
CA VAL A 51 15.90 20.03 15.41
C VAL A 51 14.56 20.17 14.69
N GLN A 52 14.55 20.59 13.43
CA GLN A 52 13.32 20.69 12.61
C GLN A 52 12.83 19.32 12.15
N THR A 53 11.52 19.18 11.94
CA THR A 53 10.96 17.95 11.37
C THR A 53 11.49 17.68 9.95
N THR A 54 11.83 16.43 9.67
CA THR A 54 12.14 15.95 8.31
C THR A 54 10.93 15.42 7.57
N SER A 55 9.78 15.30 8.24
CA SER A 55 8.53 14.76 7.68
C SER A 55 7.33 15.65 7.98
N PRO A 56 7.38 16.96 7.66
CA PRO A 56 6.34 17.91 8.04
C PRO A 56 4.95 17.57 7.50
N LEU A 57 4.83 17.09 6.25
CA LEU A 57 3.52 16.79 5.67
C LEU A 57 2.90 15.55 6.31
N LEU A 58 3.67 14.47 6.46
CA LEU A 58 3.22 13.28 7.16
C LEU A 58 2.91 13.57 8.63
N GLN A 59 3.73 14.39 9.30
CA GLN A 59 3.50 14.80 10.68
C GLN A 59 2.16 15.55 10.80
N ASN A 60 1.91 16.52 9.91
CA ASN A 60 0.68 17.29 9.91
C ASN A 60 -0.54 16.37 9.68
N MET A 61 -0.44 15.43 8.73
CA MET A 61 -1.48 14.42 8.48
C MET A 61 -1.73 13.52 9.69
N LEU A 62 -0.69 13.02 10.35
CA LEU A 62 -0.81 12.21 11.56
C LEU A 62 -1.55 12.98 12.67
N ASN A 63 -1.16 14.24 12.89
CA ASN A 63 -1.72 15.07 13.95
C ASN A 63 -3.19 15.45 13.69
N LYS A 64 -3.52 15.87 12.46
CA LYS A 64 -4.87 16.31 12.10
C LYS A 64 -5.86 15.17 11.95
N PHE A 65 -5.44 14.05 11.38
CA PHE A 65 -6.33 12.95 11.02
C PHE A 65 -6.22 11.74 11.94
N ALA A 66 -5.02 11.28 12.31
CA ALA A 66 -4.90 10.05 13.09
C ALA A 66 -5.05 10.28 14.61
N LEU A 67 -4.37 11.30 15.16
CA LEU A 67 -4.35 11.53 16.61
C LEU A 67 -5.65 12.09 17.17
N THR A 68 -6.48 12.72 16.33
CA THR A 68 -7.81 13.22 16.71
C THR A 68 -8.88 12.12 16.70
N ASN A 69 -8.56 10.91 16.23
CA ASN A 69 -9.49 9.79 16.17
C ASN A 69 -9.97 9.39 17.57
N PRO A 70 -11.29 9.22 17.81
CA PRO A 70 -11.82 8.83 19.12
C PRO A 70 -11.20 7.57 19.73
N ALA A 71 -10.73 6.63 18.89
CA ALA A 71 -10.06 5.42 19.33
C ALA A 71 -8.58 5.60 19.67
N LEU A 72 -7.91 6.64 19.14
CA LEU A 72 -6.46 6.84 19.28
C LEU A 72 -6.11 8.04 20.17
N LYS A 73 -7.02 8.99 20.36
CA LYS A 73 -6.80 10.24 21.11
C LYS A 73 -6.38 10.04 22.57
N ASN A 74 -6.66 8.87 23.14
CA ASN A 74 -6.34 8.52 24.53
C ASN A 74 -4.99 7.80 24.68
N LEU A 75 -4.27 7.54 23.58
CA LEU A 75 -2.93 6.97 23.63
C LEU A 75 -1.96 8.01 24.16
N ASP A 76 -1.25 7.67 25.23
CA ASP A 76 -0.33 8.58 25.89
C ASP A 76 0.98 8.77 25.11
N ARG A 77 1.79 9.75 25.54
CA ARG A 77 3.10 10.00 24.92
C ARG A 77 4.03 8.80 25.04
N ALA A 78 3.96 8.03 26.12
CA ALA A 78 4.79 6.85 26.31
C ALA A 78 4.50 5.78 25.25
N PHE A 79 3.24 5.57 24.86
CA PHE A 79 2.88 4.71 23.75
C PHE A 79 3.59 5.11 22.45
N TRP A 80 3.52 6.40 22.07
CA TRP A 80 4.13 6.87 20.83
C TRP A 80 5.66 6.84 20.89
N GLN A 81 6.26 7.36 21.96
CA GLN A 81 7.71 7.54 22.08
C GLN A 81 8.45 6.26 22.47
N ASP A 82 7.94 5.49 23.43
CA ASP A 82 8.66 4.33 23.94
C ASP A 82 8.29 3.05 23.17
N LYS A 83 7.12 3.00 22.53
CA LYS A 83 6.66 1.83 21.77
C LYS A 83 6.76 2.03 20.27
N ILE A 84 5.95 2.92 19.69
CA ILE A 84 5.83 3.02 18.23
C ILE A 84 7.14 3.53 17.61
N GLN A 85 7.76 4.56 18.19
CA GLN A 85 9.06 5.04 17.72
C GLN A 85 10.14 3.95 17.80
N THR A 86 10.20 3.19 18.89
CA THR A 86 11.13 2.04 19.03
C THR A 86 10.87 0.97 17.96
N LEU A 87 9.61 0.65 17.67
CA LEU A 87 9.26 -0.34 16.63
C LEU A 87 9.64 0.14 15.24
N VAL A 88 9.35 1.41 14.91
CA VAL A 88 9.71 2.00 13.62
C VAL A 88 11.24 2.06 13.47
N ALA A 89 11.97 2.50 14.50
CA ALA A 89 13.43 2.52 14.50
C ALA A 89 14.02 1.12 14.25
N ARG A 90 13.56 0.10 14.98
CA ARG A 90 14.01 -1.29 14.80
C ARG A 90 13.70 -1.85 13.40
N MET A 91 12.53 -1.53 12.84
CA MET A 91 12.17 -1.92 11.48
C MET A 91 13.03 -1.22 10.43
N ALA A 92 13.42 0.04 10.68
CA ALA A 92 14.34 0.75 9.81
C ALA A 92 15.76 0.18 9.94
N GLU A 93 16.24 -0.14 11.15
CA GLU A 93 17.54 -0.76 11.43
C GLU A 93 17.70 -2.14 10.78
N ALA A 94 16.61 -2.91 10.71
CA ALA A 94 16.57 -4.20 10.02
C ALA A 94 17.00 -4.11 8.54
N GLU A 95 16.87 -2.92 7.92
CA GLU A 95 17.37 -2.62 6.59
C GLU A 95 16.86 -3.65 5.55
N LEU A 96 15.52 -3.76 5.47
CA LEU A 96 14.90 -4.64 4.48
C LEU A 96 15.34 -4.25 3.07
N SER A 97 15.53 -5.24 2.22
CA SER A 97 16.12 -5.07 0.90
C SER A 97 15.36 -4.11 -0.03
N GLU A 98 16.08 -3.55 -1.01
CA GLU A 98 15.55 -2.60 -1.99
C GLU A 98 15.25 -3.27 -3.34
N SER A 99 14.37 -2.64 -4.13
CA SER A 99 14.00 -3.14 -5.47
C SER A 99 15.19 -3.13 -6.43
N TYR A 100 16.12 -2.18 -6.24
CA TYR A 100 17.37 -2.12 -7.01
C TYR A 100 18.18 -3.42 -6.87
N ASP A 101 18.38 -3.87 -5.63
CA ASP A 101 19.20 -5.04 -5.27
C ASP A 101 18.52 -6.35 -5.70
N LYS A 102 17.20 -6.43 -5.50
CA LYS A 102 16.39 -7.58 -5.92
C LYS A 102 16.31 -7.72 -7.44
N GLY A 103 16.62 -6.67 -8.20
CA GLY A 103 16.51 -6.63 -9.65
C GLY A 103 15.07 -6.61 -10.17
N ALA A 104 14.09 -6.34 -9.30
CA ALA A 104 12.65 -6.35 -9.56
C ALA A 104 11.90 -5.48 -8.52
N ILE A 105 10.67 -5.06 -8.84
CA ILE A 105 9.84 -4.24 -7.95
C ILE A 105 9.31 -5.08 -6.79
N GLY A 106 9.82 -4.85 -5.58
CA GLY A 106 9.41 -5.60 -4.39
C GLY A 106 8.20 -5.00 -3.64
N SER A 107 7.60 -5.81 -2.76
CA SER A 107 6.33 -5.47 -2.09
C SER A 107 6.42 -4.19 -1.26
N ARG A 108 7.58 -3.93 -0.64
CA ARG A 108 7.80 -2.69 0.12
C ARG A 108 7.72 -1.45 -0.76
N LYS A 109 8.33 -1.47 -1.96
CA LYS A 109 8.22 -0.38 -2.94
C LYS A 109 6.79 -0.26 -3.43
N ALA A 110 6.13 -1.40 -3.73
CA ALA A 110 4.74 -1.43 -4.15
C ALA A 110 3.80 -0.76 -3.14
N LEU A 111 3.90 -1.12 -1.86
CA LEU A 111 3.07 -0.57 -0.80
C LEU A 111 3.41 0.88 -0.46
N ALA A 112 4.70 1.25 -0.42
CA ALA A 112 5.13 2.62 -0.11
C ALA A 112 4.64 3.62 -1.18
N THR A 113 4.70 3.25 -2.46
CA THR A 113 4.21 4.09 -3.56
C THR A 113 2.69 4.13 -3.62
N ALA A 114 2.00 3.04 -3.27
CA ALA A 114 0.54 3.05 -3.10
C ALA A 114 0.13 4.04 -2.01
N ALA A 115 0.79 3.96 -0.85
CA ALA A 115 0.56 4.87 0.27
C ALA A 115 0.84 6.33 -0.11
N SER A 116 1.94 6.61 -0.83
CA SER A 116 2.23 7.94 -1.36
C SER A 116 1.11 8.45 -2.26
N SER A 117 0.69 7.65 -3.25
CA SER A 117 -0.33 8.05 -4.23
C SER A 117 -1.67 8.41 -3.58
N ILE A 118 -2.01 7.81 -2.43
CA ILE A 118 -3.21 8.13 -1.66
C ILE A 118 -2.96 9.36 -0.78
N ALA A 119 -1.84 9.40 -0.06
CA ALA A 119 -1.47 10.49 0.84
C ALA A 119 -1.36 11.84 0.11
N GLU A 120 -0.97 11.84 -1.16
CA GLU A 120 -0.92 13.03 -2.02
C GLU A 120 -2.27 13.73 -2.17
N TYR A 121 -3.38 13.00 -2.24
CA TYR A 121 -4.72 13.62 -2.27
C TYR A 121 -5.05 14.32 -0.96
N VAL A 122 -4.71 13.68 0.17
CA VAL A 122 -4.91 14.26 1.49
C VAL A 122 -4.05 15.50 1.65
N GLY A 123 -2.77 15.45 1.27
CA GLY A 123 -1.86 16.59 1.31
C GLY A 123 -2.33 17.76 0.44
N ARG A 124 -2.79 17.49 -0.79
CA ARG A 124 -3.35 18.52 -1.68
C ARG A 124 -4.61 19.15 -1.13
N GLY A 125 -5.53 18.35 -0.58
CA GLY A 125 -6.73 18.88 0.05
C GLY A 125 -6.41 19.71 1.28
N MET A 126 -5.50 19.22 2.14
CA MET A 126 -5.16 19.83 3.42
C MET A 126 -4.43 21.18 3.26
N LEU A 127 -3.55 21.29 2.25
CA LEU A 127 -2.82 22.54 2.02
C LEU A 127 -3.51 23.44 1.01
N GLY A 128 -4.11 22.88 -0.05
CA GLY A 128 -4.75 23.66 -1.10
C GLY A 128 -6.19 24.06 -0.78
N GLY A 129 -6.90 23.28 0.04
CA GLY A 129 -8.33 23.39 0.22
C GLY A 129 -9.12 22.83 -0.97
N TYR A 130 -10.38 22.48 -0.73
CA TYR A 130 -11.31 22.01 -1.74
C TYR A 130 -12.14 23.18 -2.27
N PRO A 131 -12.29 23.36 -3.60
CA PRO A 131 -13.02 24.52 -4.14
C PRO A 131 -14.49 24.60 -3.67
N THR A 132 -14.93 25.81 -3.31
CA THR A 132 -16.35 26.11 -3.08
C THR A 132 -17.10 26.15 -4.41
N ALA A 133 -18.39 25.81 -4.44
CA ALA A 133 -19.18 25.96 -5.67
C ALA A 133 -19.42 27.44 -6.01
N GLN A 134 -19.41 27.80 -7.30
CA GLN A 134 -19.89 29.10 -7.78
C GLN A 134 -21.38 29.34 -7.46
N LYS A 135 -22.16 28.27 -7.35
CA LYS A 135 -23.60 28.30 -7.09
C LYS A 135 -23.95 27.16 -6.12
N ALA A 136 -24.65 27.48 -5.04
CA ALA A 136 -25.17 26.45 -4.13
C ALA A 136 -26.12 25.53 -4.90
N ASP A 137 -25.93 24.21 -4.77
CA ASP A 137 -26.93 23.25 -5.20
C ASP A 137 -28.18 23.46 -4.34
N ASP A 138 -29.35 23.49 -4.96
CA ASP A 138 -30.62 23.67 -4.24
C ASP A 138 -31.12 22.36 -3.61
N GLY A 139 -30.34 21.28 -3.76
CA GLY A 139 -30.63 19.95 -3.23
C GLY A 139 -31.73 19.22 -4.01
N THR A 140 -32.17 19.76 -5.15
CA THR A 140 -33.25 19.17 -5.95
C THR A 140 -32.75 18.23 -7.04
N ARG A 141 -31.46 18.28 -7.38
CA ARG A 141 -30.87 17.44 -8.41
C ARG A 141 -30.97 15.96 -8.02
N GLN A 142 -31.51 15.16 -8.94
CA GLN A 142 -31.48 13.71 -8.83
C GLN A 142 -30.29 13.14 -9.61
N TYR A 143 -29.64 12.14 -9.03
CA TYR A 143 -28.49 11.46 -9.63
C TYR A 143 -28.86 10.01 -9.95
N ASP A 144 -28.60 9.60 -11.19
CA ASP A 144 -28.83 8.24 -11.67
C ASP A 144 -27.54 7.42 -11.56
N THR A 145 -27.54 6.35 -10.74
CA THR A 145 -26.37 5.48 -10.54
C THR A 145 -25.98 4.67 -11.77
N SER A 146 -26.85 4.60 -12.80
CA SER A 146 -26.52 3.98 -14.08
C SER A 146 -25.77 4.91 -15.05
N LYS A 147 -25.72 6.21 -14.74
CA LYS A 147 -25.10 7.24 -15.57
C LYS A 147 -23.75 7.68 -15.01
N PRO A 148 -22.63 7.43 -15.72
CA PRO A 148 -21.30 7.83 -15.28
C PRO A 148 -21.15 9.31 -14.93
N GLU A 149 -21.77 10.18 -15.73
CA GLU A 149 -21.76 11.63 -15.54
C GLU A 149 -22.44 12.07 -14.24
N ASP A 150 -23.52 11.38 -13.85
CA ASP A 150 -24.21 11.64 -12.59
C ASP A 150 -23.43 11.10 -11.40
N VAL A 151 -22.80 9.92 -11.53
CA VAL A 151 -21.93 9.36 -10.48
C VAL A 151 -20.73 10.27 -10.21
N LEU A 152 -20.10 10.83 -11.25
CA LEU A 152 -19.00 11.79 -11.11
C LEU A 152 -19.47 13.10 -10.46
N ALA A 153 -20.57 13.67 -10.95
CA ALA A 153 -21.11 14.91 -10.39
C ALA A 153 -21.59 14.75 -8.94
N ALA A 154 -22.16 13.59 -8.60
CA ALA A 154 -22.58 13.26 -7.25
C ALA A 154 -21.39 13.19 -6.30
N TRP A 155 -20.26 12.64 -6.73
CA TRP A 155 -19.06 12.58 -5.89
C TRP A 155 -18.49 13.97 -5.61
N GLU A 156 -18.42 14.85 -6.61
CA GLU A 156 -17.98 16.24 -6.43
C GLU A 156 -18.89 17.00 -5.46
N GLU A 157 -20.22 16.79 -5.55
CA GLU A 157 -21.17 17.38 -4.61
C GLU A 157 -21.09 16.76 -3.21
N CYS A 158 -20.92 15.44 -3.09
CA CYS A 158 -20.69 14.77 -1.79
C CYS A 158 -19.47 15.35 -1.09
N ALA A 159 -18.33 15.44 -1.79
CA ALA A 159 -17.10 15.99 -1.24
C ALA A 159 -17.29 17.43 -0.75
N ARG A 160 -17.96 18.27 -1.54
CA ARG A 160 -18.27 19.65 -1.15
C ARG A 160 -19.20 19.71 0.07
N SER A 161 -20.27 18.93 0.07
CA SER A 161 -21.25 18.90 1.15
C SER A 161 -20.71 18.27 2.44
N PHE A 162 -19.69 17.40 2.37
CA PHE A 162 -18.94 16.96 3.56
C PHE A 162 -18.10 18.07 4.19
N ILE A 163 -17.53 18.95 3.37
CA ILE A 163 -16.59 20.00 3.81
C ILE A 163 -17.33 21.27 4.24
N TYR A 164 -18.35 21.67 3.48
CA TYR A 164 -19.03 22.95 3.61
C TYR A 164 -20.50 22.84 4.04
N GLY A 165 -21.12 21.68 3.89
CA GLY A 165 -22.54 21.45 4.14
C GLY A 165 -22.83 20.65 5.41
N ASP A 166 -24.03 20.06 5.46
CA ASP A 166 -24.58 19.29 6.57
C ASP A 166 -24.77 17.79 6.23
N LEU A 167 -24.16 17.32 5.12
CA LEU A 167 -24.34 15.95 4.64
C LEU A 167 -23.92 14.90 5.69
N LEU A 168 -22.93 15.19 6.53
CA LEU A 168 -22.53 14.29 7.61
C LEU A 168 -23.63 14.10 8.66
N ASP A 169 -24.34 15.17 9.01
CA ASP A 169 -25.47 15.12 9.95
C ASP A 169 -26.62 14.31 9.35
N HIS A 170 -27.00 14.64 8.10
CA HIS A 170 -28.04 13.91 7.37
C HIS A 170 -27.69 12.44 7.16
N LEU A 171 -26.43 12.11 6.91
CA LEU A 171 -25.97 10.73 6.82
C LEU A 171 -26.10 10.01 8.16
N LEU A 172 -25.68 10.62 9.27
CA LEU A 172 -25.80 10.01 10.60
C LEU A 172 -27.27 9.71 10.90
N ASP A 173 -28.16 10.70 10.71
CA ASP A 173 -29.60 10.54 10.96
C ASP A 173 -30.18 9.39 10.11
N LYS A 174 -29.79 9.34 8.83
CA LYS A 174 -30.34 8.35 7.91
C LYS A 174 -29.81 6.94 8.15
N VAL A 175 -28.50 6.79 8.38
CA VAL A 175 -27.89 5.49 8.75
C VAL A 175 -28.47 4.99 10.08
N THR A 176 -28.76 5.88 11.03
CA THR A 176 -29.44 5.53 12.28
C THR A 176 -30.85 4.99 12.03
N ALA A 177 -31.56 5.54 11.04
CA ALA A 177 -32.93 5.15 10.71
C ALA A 177 -33.03 3.84 9.91
N THR A 178 -32.07 3.55 9.02
CA THR A 178 -32.13 2.40 8.11
C THR A 178 -30.75 1.88 7.72
N ASP A 179 -30.64 0.56 7.52
CA ASP A 179 -29.44 -0.11 7.00
C ASP A 179 -29.46 -0.26 5.47
N LYS A 180 -30.45 0.32 4.79
CA LYS A 180 -30.69 0.16 3.36
C LYS A 180 -30.20 1.38 2.58
N LEU A 181 -29.21 1.20 1.72
CA LEU A 181 -28.68 2.26 0.85
C LEU A 181 -29.77 2.93 -0.02
N GLN A 182 -30.73 2.16 -0.54
CA GLN A 182 -31.81 2.68 -1.40
C GLN A 182 -32.74 3.69 -0.71
N ASP A 183 -32.73 3.75 0.63
CA ASP A 183 -33.56 4.68 1.38
C ASP A 183 -32.88 6.07 1.49
N HIS A 184 -31.58 6.17 1.19
CA HIS A 184 -30.82 7.43 1.20
C HIS A 184 -31.13 8.31 -0.02
N THR A 185 -30.69 9.56 0.02
CA THR A 185 -30.82 10.48 -1.14
C THR A 185 -30.07 9.93 -2.36
N SER A 186 -30.50 10.30 -3.56
CA SER A 186 -29.83 9.89 -4.80
C SER A 186 -28.37 10.35 -4.85
N LEU A 187 -28.06 11.51 -4.24
CA LEU A 187 -26.68 11.99 -4.05
C LEU A 187 -25.81 10.95 -3.30
N VAL A 188 -26.28 10.44 -2.16
CA VAL A 188 -25.55 9.45 -1.36
C VAL A 188 -25.44 8.11 -2.09
N GLN A 189 -26.50 7.68 -2.78
CA GLN A 189 -26.47 6.44 -3.56
C GLN A 189 -25.42 6.50 -4.68
N ALA A 190 -25.37 7.61 -5.43
CA ALA A 190 -24.39 7.82 -6.49
C ALA A 190 -22.97 8.04 -5.96
N GLY A 191 -22.80 8.76 -4.85
CA GLY A 191 -21.50 8.88 -4.16
C GLY A 191 -20.97 7.53 -3.65
N HIS A 192 -21.85 6.69 -3.09
CA HIS A 192 -21.50 5.32 -2.71
C HIS A 192 -21.05 4.48 -3.91
N GLU A 193 -21.74 4.59 -5.06
CA GLU A 193 -21.34 3.89 -6.28
C GLU A 193 -19.95 4.33 -6.75
N TYR A 194 -19.64 5.64 -6.72
CA TYR A 194 -18.30 6.15 -7.02
C TYR A 194 -17.23 5.53 -6.11
N ILE A 195 -17.45 5.53 -4.79
CA ILE A 195 -16.52 4.93 -3.82
C ILE A 195 -16.33 3.43 -4.12
N LEU A 196 -17.42 2.71 -4.35
CA LEU A 196 -17.38 1.27 -4.60
C LEU A 196 -16.55 0.94 -5.85
N LEU A 197 -16.73 1.66 -6.95
CA LEU A 197 -15.96 1.46 -8.20
C LEU A 197 -14.46 1.73 -8.02
N ASN A 198 -14.10 2.77 -7.25
CA ASN A 198 -12.69 3.08 -6.95
C ASN A 198 -12.07 2.05 -5.99
N VAL A 199 -12.79 1.61 -4.95
CA VAL A 199 -12.30 0.55 -4.04
C VAL A 199 -12.14 -0.78 -4.78
N ALA A 200 -13.08 -1.15 -5.66
CA ALA A 200 -12.97 -2.36 -6.48
C ALA A 200 -11.72 -2.32 -7.36
N SER A 201 -11.49 -1.18 -8.00
CA SER A 201 -10.32 -0.92 -8.84
C SER A 201 -9.01 -0.96 -8.06
N PHE A 202 -9.00 -0.41 -6.86
CA PHE A 202 -7.84 -0.47 -5.97
C PHE A 202 -7.53 -1.91 -5.55
N LEU A 203 -8.53 -2.68 -5.12
CA LEU A 203 -8.36 -4.08 -4.74
C LEU A 203 -7.88 -4.94 -5.92
N HIS A 204 -8.48 -4.76 -7.10
CA HIS A 204 -8.02 -5.42 -8.33
C HIS A 204 -6.56 -5.09 -8.61
N HIS A 205 -6.18 -3.81 -8.51
CA HIS A 205 -4.80 -3.41 -8.75
C HIS A 205 -3.83 -4.04 -7.73
N VAL A 206 -4.15 -4.00 -6.43
CA VAL A 206 -3.32 -4.56 -5.35
C VAL A 206 -3.12 -6.07 -5.51
N PHE A 207 -4.19 -6.84 -5.73
CA PHE A 207 -4.14 -8.30 -5.68
C PHE A 207 -3.91 -8.98 -7.04
N VAL A 208 -4.17 -8.28 -8.16
CA VAL A 208 -4.07 -8.85 -9.51
C VAL A 208 -2.97 -8.16 -10.33
N MET A 209 -2.98 -6.83 -10.43
CA MET A 209 -2.09 -6.11 -11.36
C MET A 209 -0.71 -5.78 -10.80
N SER A 210 -0.60 -5.66 -9.48
CA SER A 210 0.66 -5.41 -8.78
C SER A 210 1.63 -6.59 -9.01
N PRO A 211 2.95 -6.34 -9.17
CA PRO A 211 3.95 -7.39 -9.38
C PRO A 211 3.90 -8.52 -8.33
N ASP A 212 3.52 -8.19 -7.09
CA ASP A 212 3.45 -9.11 -5.95
C ASP A 212 2.01 -9.51 -5.58
N GLY A 213 1.01 -9.19 -6.40
CA GLY A 213 -0.40 -9.40 -6.06
C GLY A 213 -0.70 -10.84 -5.65
N GLN A 214 -0.21 -11.83 -6.39
CA GLN A 214 -0.43 -13.25 -6.07
C GLN A 214 0.32 -13.70 -4.80
N TYR A 215 1.46 -13.08 -4.48
CA TYR A 215 2.15 -13.33 -3.22
C TYR A 215 1.32 -12.79 -2.05
N LEU A 216 0.76 -11.58 -2.19
CA LEU A 216 -0.15 -11.00 -1.20
C LEU A 216 -1.41 -11.84 -1.01
N VAL A 217 -1.99 -12.39 -2.09
CA VAL A 217 -3.14 -13.32 -1.99
C VAL A 217 -2.77 -14.57 -1.22
N ARG A 218 -1.60 -15.17 -1.49
CA ARG A 218 -1.12 -16.34 -0.74
C ARG A 218 -0.85 -16.02 0.72
N LEU A 219 -0.22 -14.88 0.99
CA LEU A 219 0.04 -14.40 2.35
C LEU A 219 -1.28 -14.24 3.11
N LEU A 220 -2.26 -13.57 2.51
CA LEU A 220 -3.60 -13.40 3.05
C LEU A 220 -4.28 -14.75 3.31
N GLU A 221 -4.20 -15.70 2.37
CA GLU A 221 -4.75 -17.04 2.53
C GLU A 221 -4.11 -17.81 3.69
N ASN A 222 -2.78 -17.74 3.82
CA ASN A 222 -2.07 -18.41 4.91
C ASN A 222 -2.40 -17.80 6.28
N VAL A 223 -2.49 -16.46 6.38
CA VAL A 223 -2.98 -15.78 7.59
C VAL A 223 -4.40 -16.22 7.90
N HIS A 224 -5.30 -16.17 6.92
CA HIS A 224 -6.72 -16.51 7.06
C HIS A 224 -6.93 -17.92 7.59
N LYS A 225 -6.13 -18.89 7.13
CA LYS A 225 -6.17 -20.30 7.60
C LYS A 225 -5.72 -20.48 9.05
N LEU A 226 -4.86 -19.61 9.56
CA LEU A 226 -4.30 -19.72 10.91
C LEU A 226 -5.12 -18.97 11.97
N ILE A 227 -6.09 -18.13 11.57
CA ILE A 227 -6.95 -17.41 12.51
C ILE A 227 -7.98 -18.37 13.13
N PRO A 228 -8.05 -18.48 14.47
CA PRO A 228 -9.03 -19.33 15.13
C PRO A 228 -10.40 -18.66 15.24
N TYR A 229 -11.08 -18.50 14.10
CA TYR A 229 -12.39 -17.84 14.04
C TYR A 229 -13.40 -18.40 15.04
N TYR A 230 -13.42 -19.71 15.25
CA TYR A 230 -14.31 -20.33 16.23
C TYR A 230 -14.06 -19.80 17.65
N MET A 231 -12.80 -19.80 18.11
CA MET A 231 -12.48 -19.34 19.46
C MET A 231 -12.74 -17.84 19.62
N ILE A 232 -12.37 -17.04 18.62
CA ILE A 232 -12.65 -15.60 18.60
C ILE A 232 -14.16 -15.35 18.74
N LYS A 233 -14.98 -16.03 17.92
CA LYS A 233 -16.44 -15.91 17.97
C LYS A 233 -17.03 -16.33 19.30
N GLN A 234 -16.50 -17.39 19.93
CA GLN A 234 -16.95 -17.82 21.27
C GLN A 234 -16.62 -16.77 22.33
N THR A 235 -15.41 -16.22 22.31
CA THR A 235 -15.01 -15.19 23.27
C THR A 235 -15.82 -13.90 23.09
N LEU A 236 -16.12 -13.49 21.86
CA LEU A 236 -16.94 -12.31 21.57
C LEU A 236 -18.41 -12.44 22.02
N ARG A 237 -18.92 -13.67 22.20
CA ARG A 237 -20.27 -13.94 22.72
C ARG A 237 -20.38 -13.76 24.24
N VAL A 238 -19.27 -13.54 24.93
CA VAL A 238 -19.29 -13.26 26.37
C VAL A 238 -20.01 -11.93 26.61
N GLY A 239 -21.14 -11.96 27.33
CA GLY A 239 -22.00 -10.79 27.50
C GLY A 239 -21.40 -9.65 28.33
N ASN A 240 -20.46 -9.94 29.25
CA ASN A 240 -19.74 -8.89 29.98
C ASN A 240 -18.53 -8.41 29.16
N ALA A 241 -18.53 -7.13 28.75
CA ALA A 241 -17.47 -6.54 27.93
C ALA A 241 -16.07 -6.64 28.55
N ALA A 242 -15.92 -6.45 29.86
CA ALA A 242 -14.60 -6.55 30.50
C ALA A 242 -14.05 -7.98 30.47
N SER A 243 -14.91 -8.97 30.73
CA SER A 243 -14.55 -10.38 30.59
C SER A 243 -14.25 -10.76 29.14
N MET A 244 -15.03 -10.23 28.18
CA MET A 244 -14.81 -10.43 26.75
C MET A 244 -13.45 -9.88 26.32
N ILE A 245 -13.14 -8.62 26.64
CA ILE A 245 -11.87 -7.96 26.30
C ILE A 245 -10.70 -8.71 26.92
N ASN A 246 -10.78 -9.04 28.21
CA ASN A 246 -9.74 -9.84 28.88
C ASN A 246 -9.57 -11.23 28.25
N GLY A 247 -10.67 -11.87 27.85
CA GLY A 247 -10.66 -13.13 27.11
C GLY A 247 -9.94 -12.99 25.77
N MET A 248 -10.25 -11.94 24.99
CA MET A 248 -9.64 -11.67 23.69
C MET A 248 -8.15 -11.33 23.81
N VAL A 249 -7.78 -10.48 24.76
CA VAL A 249 -6.38 -10.14 25.06
C VAL A 249 -5.60 -11.40 25.46
N ARG A 250 -6.18 -12.28 26.28
CA ARG A 250 -5.55 -13.57 26.62
C ARG A 250 -5.45 -14.50 25.41
N LEU A 251 -6.48 -14.60 24.60
CA LEU A 251 -6.47 -15.46 23.40
C LEU A 251 -5.36 -15.03 22.43
N VAL A 252 -5.17 -13.73 22.22
CA VAL A 252 -4.23 -13.22 21.22
C VAL A 252 -2.81 -13.04 21.79
N LEU A 253 -2.68 -12.52 23.02
CA LEU A 253 -1.41 -12.05 23.58
C LEU A 253 -0.86 -12.91 24.73
N ALA A 254 -1.60 -13.92 25.23
CA ALA A 254 -1.02 -14.84 26.19
C ALA A 254 0.07 -15.69 25.52
N LYS A 255 1.17 -15.89 26.23
CA LYS A 255 2.24 -16.77 25.78
C LYS A 255 1.71 -18.20 25.73
N LEU A 256 1.86 -18.84 24.58
CA LEU A 256 1.46 -20.24 24.42
C LEU A 256 2.52 -21.14 25.06
N SER A 257 2.09 -22.19 25.77
CA SER A 257 3.00 -23.23 26.25
C SER A 257 3.42 -24.13 25.09
N VAL A 258 4.57 -24.78 25.21
CA VAL A 258 5.07 -25.76 24.22
C VAL A 258 4.03 -26.84 23.91
N THR A 259 3.27 -27.30 24.90
CA THR A 259 2.23 -28.32 24.72
C THR A 259 0.98 -27.79 24.01
N ALA A 260 0.59 -26.54 24.27
CA ALA A 260 -0.48 -25.88 23.50
C ALA A 260 -0.04 -25.65 22.04
N MET A 261 1.23 -25.31 21.84
CA MET A 261 1.85 -25.09 20.53
C MET A 261 1.86 -26.34 19.66
N THR A 262 2.21 -27.51 20.21
CA THR A 262 2.21 -28.79 19.46
C THR A 262 0.80 -29.24 19.08
N ASN A 263 -0.20 -28.99 19.93
CA ASN A 263 -1.59 -29.39 19.66
C ASN A 263 -2.32 -28.42 18.72
N TRP A 264 -1.90 -27.16 18.65
CA TRP A 264 -2.58 -26.13 17.86
C TRP A 264 -2.35 -26.28 16.34
N ILE A 265 -1.18 -26.73 15.90
CA ILE A 265 -0.83 -26.77 14.46
C ILE A 265 -0.10 -28.08 14.05
N GLY A 266 0.26 -28.97 14.98
CA GLY A 266 0.99 -30.20 14.63
C GLY A 266 2.42 -29.97 14.12
N LEU A 267 2.92 -28.73 14.19
CA LEU A 267 4.30 -28.37 13.86
C LEU A 267 5.21 -28.72 15.05
N THR A 268 5.94 -29.82 14.93
CA THR A 268 7.02 -30.17 15.86
C THR A 268 8.35 -29.61 15.37
N ASN A 269 9.16 -29.13 16.31
CA ASN A 269 10.53 -28.64 16.15
C ASN A 269 10.70 -27.27 15.48
N ASN A 270 10.56 -26.20 16.27
CA ASN A 270 11.58 -25.16 16.40
C ASN A 270 11.32 -24.40 17.71
N SER A 271 12.38 -24.08 18.45
CA SER A 271 12.37 -23.49 19.79
C SER A 271 11.81 -22.06 19.83
N ASN A 272 10.50 -21.91 19.65
CA ASN A 272 9.75 -20.65 19.80
C ASN A 272 9.09 -20.58 21.19
N ASP A 273 9.88 -20.75 22.25
CA ASP A 273 9.40 -20.65 23.62
C ASP A 273 8.87 -19.23 23.90
N GLY A 274 7.60 -19.12 24.31
CA GLY A 274 7.02 -17.90 24.85
C GLY A 274 6.47 -16.88 23.86
N MET A 275 6.18 -17.25 22.61
CA MET A 275 5.43 -16.41 21.67
C MET A 275 3.91 -16.43 21.97
N ASN A 276 3.24 -15.32 21.68
CA ASN A 276 1.77 -15.28 21.68
C ASN A 276 1.18 -15.70 20.32
N LEU A 277 -0.15 -15.82 20.21
CA LEU A 277 -0.81 -16.27 18.97
C LEU A 277 -0.47 -15.39 17.75
N MET A 278 -0.45 -14.06 17.91
CA MET A 278 -0.10 -13.15 16.83
C MET A 278 1.32 -13.40 16.32
N GLN A 279 2.29 -13.43 17.24
CA GLN A 279 3.70 -13.70 16.92
C GLN A 279 3.90 -15.09 16.32
N GLN A 280 3.10 -16.08 16.77
CA GLN A 280 3.14 -17.44 16.24
C GLN A 280 2.65 -17.49 14.79
N ILE A 281 1.55 -16.81 14.45
CA ILE A 281 1.05 -16.72 13.08
C ILE A 281 2.12 -16.08 12.18
N ILE A 282 2.67 -14.94 12.60
CA ILE A 282 3.74 -14.23 11.87
C ILE A 282 4.96 -15.15 11.69
N SER A 283 5.50 -15.72 12.77
CA SER A 283 6.69 -16.57 12.71
C SER A 283 6.48 -17.83 11.86
N THR A 284 5.28 -18.42 11.88
CA THR A 284 4.98 -19.63 11.11
C THR A 284 4.98 -19.34 9.62
N ILE A 285 4.32 -18.26 9.20
CA ILE A 285 4.24 -17.86 7.80
C ILE A 285 5.63 -17.48 7.27
N LEU A 286 6.39 -16.69 8.02
CA LEU A 286 7.73 -16.28 7.60
C LEU A 286 8.70 -17.48 7.56
N ALA A 287 8.51 -18.48 8.42
CA ALA A 287 9.28 -19.73 8.37
C ALA A 287 8.94 -20.57 7.13
N TRP A 288 7.67 -20.67 6.74
CA TRP A 288 7.27 -21.34 5.51
C TRP A 288 7.87 -20.67 4.27
N ASP A 289 7.81 -19.34 4.20
CA ASP A 289 8.44 -18.57 3.12
C ASP A 289 9.96 -18.78 3.10
N THR A 290 10.62 -18.73 4.26
CA THR A 290 12.06 -18.96 4.39
C THR A 290 12.46 -20.35 3.88
N ALA A 291 11.73 -21.41 4.27
CA ALA A 291 11.98 -22.77 3.81
C ALA A 291 11.81 -22.90 2.28
N GLU A 292 10.82 -22.22 1.71
CA GLU A 292 10.61 -22.19 0.26
C GLU A 292 11.75 -21.49 -0.48
N PHE A 293 12.24 -20.36 0.04
CA PHE A 293 13.39 -19.65 -0.53
C PHE A 293 14.68 -20.47 -0.38
N GLN A 294 14.90 -21.14 0.74
CA GLN A 294 16.03 -22.05 0.93
C GLN A 294 16.01 -23.18 -0.10
N LYS A 295 14.85 -23.82 -0.33
CA LYS A 295 14.69 -24.84 -1.37
C LYS A 295 15.01 -24.29 -2.77
N ARG A 296 14.65 -23.03 -3.06
CA ARG A 296 14.98 -22.39 -4.33
C ARG A 296 16.47 -22.10 -4.45
N ALA A 297 17.10 -21.56 -3.41
CA ALA A 297 18.54 -21.33 -3.38
C ALA A 297 19.33 -22.63 -3.67
N SER A 298 18.95 -23.76 -3.06
CA SER A 298 19.58 -25.06 -3.34
C SER A 298 19.38 -25.53 -4.79
N LYS A 299 18.24 -25.22 -5.42
CA LYS A 299 18.02 -25.51 -6.85
C LYS A 299 18.91 -24.65 -7.76
N LEU A 300 19.12 -23.38 -7.41
CA LEU A 300 20.02 -22.50 -8.16
C LEU A 300 21.47 -22.95 -8.05
N GLU A 301 21.91 -23.35 -6.86
CA GLU A 301 23.26 -23.89 -6.59
C GLU A 301 23.54 -25.19 -7.35
N SER A 302 22.50 -25.96 -7.70
CA SER A 302 22.61 -27.22 -8.46
C SER A 302 22.23 -27.07 -9.94
N SER A 303 21.92 -25.86 -10.40
CA SER A 303 21.55 -25.61 -11.79
C SER A 303 22.77 -25.71 -12.73
N ARG A 304 22.52 -26.02 -14.01
CA ARG A 304 23.59 -26.16 -15.02
C ARG A 304 24.39 -24.86 -15.21
N GLU A 305 23.70 -23.72 -15.13
CA GLU A 305 24.29 -22.39 -15.29
C GLU A 305 24.69 -21.77 -13.94
N ALA A 306 24.85 -22.58 -12.89
CA ALA A 306 25.29 -22.08 -11.59
C ALA A 306 26.70 -21.44 -11.72
N PRO A 307 26.90 -20.20 -11.23
CA PRO A 307 28.24 -19.62 -11.12
C PRO A 307 29.08 -20.37 -10.09
N ASP A 308 30.40 -20.16 -10.15
CA ASP A 308 31.35 -20.76 -9.23
C ASP A 308 30.98 -20.52 -7.75
N LYS A 309 31.27 -21.50 -6.88
CA LYS A 309 30.99 -21.41 -5.44
C LYS A 309 31.58 -20.17 -4.76
N LYS A 310 32.68 -19.63 -5.29
CA LYS A 310 33.30 -18.39 -4.81
C LYS A 310 32.39 -17.17 -5.02
N ILE A 311 31.70 -17.10 -6.16
CA ILE A 311 30.73 -16.05 -6.50
C ILE A 311 29.53 -16.15 -5.56
N MET A 312 28.96 -17.35 -5.40
CA MET A 312 27.84 -17.58 -4.48
C MET A 312 28.19 -17.21 -3.03
N LYS A 313 29.41 -17.54 -2.59
CA LYS A 313 29.91 -17.17 -1.26
C LYS A 313 30.04 -15.65 -1.10
N ALA A 314 30.55 -14.94 -2.11
CA ALA A 314 30.67 -13.49 -2.09
C ALA A 314 29.30 -12.81 -2.01
N ILE A 315 28.32 -13.30 -2.79
CA ILE A 315 26.93 -12.81 -2.74
C ILE A 315 26.33 -13.01 -1.35
N LYS A 316 26.45 -14.22 -0.78
CA LYS A 316 25.93 -14.51 0.55
C LYS A 316 26.60 -13.67 1.65
N ALA A 317 27.91 -13.44 1.54
CA ALA A 317 28.62 -12.56 2.47
C ALA A 317 28.13 -11.11 2.35
N HIS A 318 27.85 -10.64 1.13
CA HIS A 318 27.31 -9.31 0.91
C HIS A 318 25.90 -9.15 1.45
N VAL A 319 25.01 -10.14 1.36
CA VAL A 319 23.62 -10.06 1.88
C VAL A 319 23.57 -9.67 3.36
N TYR A 320 24.53 -10.17 4.16
CA TYR A 320 24.65 -9.92 5.60
C TYR A 320 25.72 -8.87 5.94
N ALA A 321 26.15 -8.07 4.96
CA ALA A 321 27.07 -6.96 5.18
C ALA A 321 26.36 -5.79 5.89
N SER A 322 27.12 -4.75 6.23
CA SER A 322 26.55 -3.53 6.82
C SER A 322 25.84 -2.68 5.76
N ARG A 323 24.94 -1.81 6.22
CA ARG A 323 24.23 -0.85 5.37
C ARG A 323 25.16 -0.02 4.51
N GLU A 324 26.26 0.47 5.08
CA GLU A 324 27.23 1.28 4.36
C GLU A 324 27.84 0.51 3.17
N LYS A 325 28.06 -0.80 3.32
CA LYS A 325 28.53 -1.65 2.22
C LYS A 325 27.45 -1.83 1.15
N HIS A 326 26.18 -2.00 1.52
CA HIS A 326 25.08 -2.10 0.55
C HIS A 326 24.89 -0.78 -0.21
N GLU A 327 24.89 0.35 0.48
CA GLU A 327 24.74 1.69 -0.11
C GLU A 327 25.92 2.04 -1.03
N ALA A 328 27.15 1.78 -0.59
CA ALA A 328 28.33 1.99 -1.43
C ALA A 328 28.29 1.13 -2.69
N ALA A 329 27.85 -0.14 -2.58
CA ALA A 329 27.71 -1.03 -3.73
C ALA A 329 26.64 -0.51 -4.70
N ARG A 330 25.47 -0.09 -4.21
CA ARG A 330 24.42 0.51 -5.04
C ARG A 330 24.87 1.79 -5.73
N ASN A 331 25.48 2.71 -5.00
CA ASN A 331 25.97 3.97 -5.55
C ASN A 331 27.00 3.73 -6.66
N LYS A 332 27.96 2.82 -6.44
CA LYS A 332 28.94 2.43 -7.46
C LYS A 332 28.28 1.74 -8.66
N SER A 333 27.30 0.86 -8.42
CA SER A 333 26.51 0.18 -9.46
C SER A 333 25.80 1.17 -10.38
N ILE A 334 25.17 2.20 -9.79
CA ILE A 334 24.48 3.28 -10.51
C ILE A 334 25.48 4.13 -11.30
N GLN A 335 26.56 4.58 -10.66
CA GLN A 335 27.55 5.49 -11.27
C GLN A 335 28.32 4.84 -12.42
N GLU A 336 28.71 3.57 -12.27
CA GLU A 336 29.55 2.86 -13.25
C GLU A 336 28.74 2.12 -14.33
N ASN A 337 27.40 2.14 -14.29
CA ASN A 337 26.56 1.33 -15.17
C ASN A 337 26.98 -0.15 -15.16
N LYS A 338 27.13 -0.69 -13.95
CA LYS A 338 27.45 -2.09 -13.69
C LYS A 338 26.31 -2.72 -12.92
N SER A 339 26.10 -4.02 -13.11
CA SER A 339 25.15 -4.75 -12.26
C SER A 339 25.62 -4.76 -10.82
N ILE A 340 24.67 -4.78 -9.88
CA ILE A 340 24.95 -4.91 -8.45
C ILE A 340 25.81 -6.16 -8.17
N ILE A 341 25.61 -7.26 -8.91
CA ILE A 341 26.44 -8.48 -8.79
C ILE A 341 27.88 -8.21 -9.20
N ALA A 342 28.11 -7.47 -10.29
CA ALA A 342 29.46 -7.15 -10.72
C ALA A 342 30.19 -6.32 -9.65
N VAL A 343 29.50 -5.32 -9.08
CA VAL A 343 30.06 -4.51 -8.00
C VAL A 343 30.32 -5.31 -6.73
N ILE A 344 29.41 -6.20 -6.33
CA ILE A 344 29.60 -7.10 -5.18
C ILE A 344 30.85 -7.94 -5.35
N LEU A 345 31.12 -8.44 -6.56
CA LEU A 345 32.29 -9.29 -6.83
C LEU A 345 33.60 -8.50 -6.87
N GLU A 346 33.59 -7.29 -7.42
CA GLU A 346 34.76 -6.40 -7.42
C GLU A 346 35.12 -5.92 -6.01
N THR A 347 34.13 -5.72 -5.14
CA THR A 347 34.29 -5.15 -3.80
C THR A 347 34.31 -6.19 -2.68
N ALA A 348 34.19 -7.48 -3.02
CA ALA A 348 34.34 -8.56 -2.06
C ALA A 348 35.76 -8.59 -1.47
N ASP A 349 35.89 -9.06 -0.23
CA ASP A 349 37.19 -9.17 0.47
C ASP A 349 38.20 -10.02 -0.33
N THR A 350 37.72 -10.99 -1.11
CA THR A 350 38.47 -11.66 -2.16
C THR A 350 37.88 -11.27 -3.51
N PRO A 351 38.45 -10.27 -4.20
CA PRO A 351 37.89 -9.78 -5.45
C PRO A 351 37.79 -10.87 -6.51
N VAL A 352 36.64 -10.96 -7.17
CA VAL A 352 36.39 -11.86 -8.29
C VAL A 352 36.17 -11.02 -9.53
N LYS A 353 36.89 -11.32 -10.62
CA LYS A 353 36.74 -10.58 -11.88
C LYS A 353 35.36 -10.83 -12.48
N PRO A 354 34.51 -9.79 -12.64
CA PRO A 354 33.15 -9.96 -13.17
C PRO A 354 33.12 -10.51 -14.60
N ASP A 355 34.15 -10.22 -15.40
CA ASP A 355 34.29 -10.68 -16.80
C ASP A 355 34.29 -12.22 -16.96
N SER A 356 34.47 -12.95 -15.86
CA SER A 356 34.36 -14.41 -15.84
C SER A 356 32.91 -14.93 -15.87
N LEU A 357 31.91 -14.08 -15.59
CA LEU A 357 30.51 -14.45 -15.59
C LEU A 357 29.91 -14.37 -17.00
N LYS A 358 29.41 -15.49 -17.51
CA LYS A 358 28.52 -15.50 -18.67
C LYS A 358 27.15 -14.92 -18.29
N ASP A 359 26.42 -14.37 -19.26
CA ASP A 359 25.09 -13.78 -19.04
C ASP A 359 24.13 -14.71 -18.28
N GLN A 360 24.08 -15.99 -18.65
CA GLN A 360 23.23 -16.97 -17.97
C GLN A 360 23.65 -17.24 -16.52
N GLN A 361 24.96 -17.19 -16.23
CA GLN A 361 25.47 -17.35 -14.87
C GLN A 361 25.21 -16.08 -14.04
N HIS A 362 25.24 -14.91 -14.67
CA HIS A 362 24.86 -13.64 -14.06
C HIS A 362 23.37 -13.60 -13.70
N ASP A 363 22.49 -14.10 -14.58
CA ASP A 363 21.06 -14.26 -14.28
C ASP A 363 20.83 -15.14 -13.04
N VAL A 364 21.51 -16.28 -12.96
CA VAL A 364 21.44 -17.17 -11.79
C VAL A 364 22.01 -16.48 -10.54
N ALA A 365 23.09 -15.70 -10.66
CA ALA A 365 23.66 -14.94 -9.56
C ALA A 365 22.70 -13.85 -9.03
N MET A 366 22.03 -13.11 -9.93
CA MET A 366 20.99 -12.13 -9.58
C MET A 366 19.81 -12.80 -8.87
N GLU A 367 19.34 -13.95 -9.38
CA GLU A 367 18.24 -14.70 -8.76
C GLU A 367 18.64 -15.25 -7.39
N TYR A 368 19.88 -15.73 -7.25
CA TYR A 368 20.45 -16.21 -5.99
C TYR A 368 20.53 -15.09 -4.96
N TYR A 369 21.01 -13.91 -5.36
CA TYR A 369 21.08 -12.73 -4.50
C TYR A 369 19.69 -12.30 -4.02
N SER A 370 18.73 -12.15 -4.94
CA SER A 370 17.34 -11.80 -4.64
C SER A 370 16.66 -12.82 -3.70
N THR A 371 16.97 -14.11 -3.86
CA THR A 371 16.48 -15.20 -2.99
C THR A 371 17.05 -15.08 -1.57
N TYR A 372 18.35 -14.81 -1.43
CA TYR A 372 18.96 -14.64 -0.10
C TYR A 372 18.56 -13.33 0.59
N LEU A 373 18.36 -12.24 -0.15
CA LEU A 373 17.75 -11.02 0.39
C LEU A 373 16.35 -11.33 0.93
N SER A 374 15.55 -12.09 0.19
CA SER A 374 14.22 -12.52 0.65
C SER A 374 14.28 -13.37 1.93
N ILE A 375 15.28 -14.24 2.09
CA ILE A 375 15.51 -15.00 3.34
C ILE A 375 15.85 -14.04 4.49
N ARG A 376 16.85 -13.19 4.30
CA ARG A 376 17.29 -12.20 5.31
C ARG A 376 16.12 -11.31 5.74
N ASP A 377 15.33 -10.81 4.81
CA ASP A 377 14.18 -9.94 5.12
C ASP A 377 13.21 -10.64 6.09
N ARG A 378 12.90 -11.94 5.88
CA ARG A 378 12.00 -12.70 6.76
C ARG A 378 12.63 -12.98 8.13
N GLU A 379 13.94 -13.24 8.16
CA GLU A 379 14.70 -13.41 9.39
C GLU A 379 14.67 -12.12 10.25
N GLU A 380 14.93 -10.97 9.65
CA GLU A 380 14.93 -9.68 10.34
C GLU A 380 13.51 -9.23 10.76
N ILE A 381 12.49 -9.42 9.92
CA ILE A 381 11.09 -9.17 10.33
C ILE A 381 10.74 -10.03 11.54
N THR A 382 11.04 -11.34 11.51
CA THR A 382 10.79 -12.25 12.63
C THR A 382 11.53 -11.80 13.90
N LYS A 383 12.76 -11.32 13.76
CA LYS A 383 13.57 -10.82 14.87
C LYS A 383 12.94 -9.60 15.53
N VAL A 384 12.48 -8.63 14.74
CA VAL A 384 11.84 -7.41 15.26
C VAL A 384 10.47 -7.70 15.88
N THR A 385 9.62 -8.47 15.20
CA THR A 385 8.21 -8.65 15.62
C THR A 385 8.00 -9.77 16.64
N CYS A 386 8.82 -10.82 16.62
CA CYS A 386 8.57 -12.04 17.40
C CYS A 386 9.67 -12.39 18.40
N LYS A 387 10.90 -11.87 18.24
CA LYS A 387 12.05 -12.26 19.09
C LYS A 387 12.72 -11.06 19.77
N SER A 388 12.06 -9.90 19.76
CA SER A 388 12.65 -8.69 20.36
C SER A 388 12.59 -8.73 21.89
N ASN A 389 13.66 -8.23 22.52
CA ASN A 389 13.74 -8.08 23.98
C ASN A 389 14.14 -6.63 24.32
N PRO A 390 13.29 -5.84 24.99
CA PRO A 390 11.92 -6.18 25.41
C PRO A 390 10.98 -6.39 24.20
N ASP A 391 9.92 -7.18 24.42
CA ASP A 391 8.84 -7.40 23.45
C ASP A 391 7.93 -6.17 23.41
N VAL A 392 8.34 -5.22 22.58
CA VAL A 392 7.65 -3.94 22.43
C VAL A 392 6.32 -4.13 21.70
N LEU A 393 6.24 -5.02 20.71
CA LEU A 393 5.04 -5.24 19.90
C LEU A 393 3.87 -5.73 20.75
N THR A 394 4.08 -6.77 21.56
CA THR A 394 3.02 -7.29 22.45
C THR A 394 2.55 -6.22 23.44
N SER A 395 3.48 -5.43 23.98
CA SER A 395 3.11 -4.33 24.89
C SER A 395 2.30 -3.24 24.16
N ALA A 396 2.71 -2.84 22.95
CA ALA A 396 2.00 -1.83 22.17
C ALA A 396 0.57 -2.28 21.82
N VAL A 397 0.38 -3.53 21.41
CA VAL A 397 -0.97 -4.06 21.14
C VAL A 397 -1.84 -4.05 22.39
N ARG A 398 -1.27 -4.40 23.55
CA ARG A 398 -2.00 -4.35 24.83
C ARG A 398 -2.42 -2.94 25.19
N ASP A 399 -1.49 -1.98 25.11
CA ASP A 399 -1.75 -0.57 25.43
C ASP A 399 -2.80 0.02 24.47
N CYS A 400 -2.75 -0.35 23.18
CA CYS A 400 -3.76 0.01 22.19
C CYS A 400 -5.15 -0.53 22.54
N VAL A 401 -5.27 -1.82 22.87
CA VAL A 401 -6.55 -2.41 23.29
C VAL A 401 -7.07 -1.75 24.56
N SER A 402 -6.20 -1.42 25.52
CA SER A 402 -6.57 -0.72 26.74
C SER A 402 -7.06 0.70 26.47
N ALA A 403 -6.40 1.47 25.60
CA ALA A 403 -6.84 2.81 25.22
C ALA A 403 -8.19 2.78 24.47
N MET A 404 -8.44 1.72 23.71
CA MET A 404 -9.68 1.49 22.97
C MET A 404 -10.81 0.86 23.82
N ASP A 405 -10.61 0.54 25.12
CA ASP A 405 -11.64 -0.12 25.95
C ASP A 405 -13.02 0.56 25.88
N PRO A 406 -13.14 1.91 26.00
CA PRO A 406 -14.44 2.57 25.90
C PRO A 406 -15.13 2.35 24.55
N VAL A 407 -14.37 2.42 23.46
CA VAL A 407 -14.87 2.21 22.09
C VAL A 407 -15.26 0.75 21.88
N ILE A 408 -14.40 -0.20 22.26
CA ILE A 408 -14.67 -1.64 22.14
C ILE A 408 -15.93 -2.02 22.93
N ARG A 409 -16.08 -1.49 24.14
CA ARG A 409 -17.25 -1.72 24.99
C ARG A 409 -18.52 -1.15 24.37
N ALA A 410 -18.47 0.08 23.84
CA ALA A 410 -19.61 0.69 23.16
C ALA A 410 -20.05 -0.14 21.94
N ILE A 411 -19.10 -0.59 21.11
CA ILE A 411 -19.40 -1.44 19.95
C ILE A 411 -19.95 -2.81 20.39
N HIS A 412 -19.34 -3.46 21.39
CA HIS A 412 -19.81 -4.76 21.91
C HIS A 412 -21.24 -4.72 22.43
N ASN A 413 -21.64 -3.62 23.05
CA ASN A 413 -23.01 -3.41 23.50
C ASN A 413 -23.97 -3.07 22.34
N ALA A 414 -23.46 -2.52 21.24
CA ALA A 414 -24.26 -2.05 20.12
C ALA A 414 -24.52 -3.11 19.05
N VAL A 415 -23.59 -4.04 18.82
CA VAL A 415 -23.65 -5.00 17.72
C VAL A 415 -23.30 -6.42 18.17
N ASP A 416 -23.80 -7.41 17.43
CA ASP A 416 -23.29 -8.78 17.55
C ASP A 416 -21.91 -8.89 16.89
N LEU A 417 -20.86 -8.75 17.70
CA LEU A 417 -19.46 -8.88 17.26
C LEU A 417 -19.16 -10.28 16.69
N SER A 418 -19.83 -11.34 17.16
CA SER A 418 -19.64 -12.72 16.67
C SER A 418 -20.11 -12.85 15.21
N SER A 419 -21.30 -12.28 14.93
CA SER A 419 -21.83 -12.20 13.57
C SER A 419 -20.99 -11.27 12.68
N THR A 420 -20.54 -10.13 13.21
CA THR A 420 -19.66 -9.20 12.48
C THR A 420 -18.34 -9.87 12.05
N VAL A 421 -17.71 -10.66 12.93
CA VAL A 421 -16.52 -11.45 12.58
C VAL A 421 -16.83 -12.52 11.54
N THR A 422 -18.04 -13.09 11.55
CA THR A 422 -18.47 -14.06 10.52
C THR A 422 -18.60 -13.39 9.15
N ASP A 423 -19.17 -12.18 9.10
CA ASP A 423 -19.26 -11.39 7.86
C ASP A 423 -17.86 -11.03 7.33
N ALA A 424 -16.94 -10.64 8.21
CA ALA A 424 -15.54 -10.37 7.84
C ALA A 424 -14.82 -11.64 7.31
N GLU A 425 -15.00 -12.78 7.97
CA GLU A 425 -14.45 -14.07 7.53
C GLU A 425 -14.96 -14.45 6.13
N ASN A 426 -16.26 -14.26 5.88
CA ASN A 426 -16.88 -14.52 4.57
C ASN A 426 -16.35 -13.58 3.48
N PHE A 427 -16.21 -12.29 3.80
CA PHE A 427 -15.63 -11.30 2.89
C PHE A 427 -14.19 -11.66 2.50
N ILE A 428 -13.31 -11.94 3.48
CA ILE A 428 -11.92 -12.31 3.22
C ILE A 428 -11.85 -13.60 2.37
N THR A 429 -12.70 -14.58 2.70
CA THR A 429 -12.80 -15.84 1.93
C THR A 429 -13.14 -15.59 0.46
N ASP A 430 -14.11 -14.71 0.19
CA ASP A 430 -14.51 -14.40 -1.18
C ASP A 430 -13.52 -13.46 -1.89
N LEU A 431 -12.85 -12.55 -1.16
CA LEU A 431 -11.76 -11.72 -1.67
C LEU A 431 -10.59 -12.57 -2.18
N ILE A 432 -10.17 -13.56 -1.39
CA ILE A 432 -9.12 -14.52 -1.79
C ILE A 432 -9.55 -15.26 -3.07
N LYS A 433 -10.82 -15.68 -3.17
CA LYS A 433 -11.32 -16.37 -4.37
C LYS A 433 -11.37 -15.45 -5.59
N ALA A 434 -11.87 -14.23 -5.44
CA ALA A 434 -11.98 -13.24 -6.51
C ALA A 434 -10.60 -12.82 -7.04
N SER A 435 -9.57 -12.89 -6.20
CA SER A 435 -8.19 -12.51 -6.56
C SER A 435 -7.39 -13.61 -7.28
N LYS A 436 -7.93 -14.84 -7.38
CA LYS A 436 -7.27 -15.98 -8.04
C LYS A 436 -7.74 -16.13 -9.49
N PRO A 437 -6.88 -16.57 -10.43
CA PRO A 437 -7.28 -16.84 -11.81
C PRO A 437 -8.48 -17.79 -11.93
N LYS A 438 -9.42 -17.49 -12.83
CA LYS A 438 -10.66 -18.26 -13.00
C LYS A 438 -10.41 -19.60 -13.71
N LYS A 439 -10.73 -20.73 -13.08
CA LYS A 439 -10.66 -22.05 -13.76
C LYS A 439 -11.63 -22.09 -14.95
N LYS A 440 -11.16 -22.50 -16.13
CA LYS A 440 -12.04 -22.70 -17.30
C LYS A 440 -13.09 -23.75 -16.99
N SER A 441 -14.37 -23.38 -17.10
CA SER A 441 -15.50 -24.32 -17.09
C SER A 441 -15.44 -25.17 -18.37
N GLY A 442 -14.64 -26.24 -18.35
CA GLY A 442 -14.35 -26.98 -19.57
C GLY A 442 -13.52 -28.25 -19.42
N ARG A 443 -13.46 -28.87 -18.24
CA ARG A 443 -13.14 -30.30 -18.07
C ARG A 443 -13.50 -30.71 -16.65
N LYS A 444 -14.66 -31.36 -16.47
CA LYS A 444 -14.89 -32.17 -15.27
C LYS A 444 -13.94 -33.37 -15.34
N SER A 445 -12.68 -33.19 -14.93
CA SER A 445 -11.92 -34.32 -14.42
C SER A 445 -12.64 -34.76 -13.15
N ARG A 446 -13.16 -35.98 -13.22
CA ARG A 446 -13.94 -36.63 -12.17
C ARG A 446 -13.01 -36.87 -10.98
N GLU A 447 -12.85 -35.89 -10.09
CA GLU A 447 -12.28 -36.12 -8.76
C GLU A 447 -13.15 -37.16 -8.07
N THR A 448 -12.60 -38.34 -7.87
CA THR A 448 -13.29 -39.41 -7.16
C THR A 448 -13.36 -39.06 -5.69
N SER A 449 -14.48 -39.40 -5.05
CA SER A 449 -14.82 -39.07 -3.66
C SER A 449 -13.77 -39.43 -2.60
N LYS A 450 -12.76 -40.25 -2.95
CA LYS A 450 -11.67 -40.66 -2.07
C LYS A 450 -10.60 -39.59 -1.81
N GLU A 451 -10.36 -38.64 -2.73
CA GLU A 451 -9.33 -37.60 -2.52
C GLU A 451 -9.80 -36.52 -1.52
N ARG A 452 -11.11 -36.30 -1.44
CA ARG A 452 -11.71 -35.34 -0.50
C ARG A 452 -11.69 -35.83 0.95
N GLU A 453 -11.74 -37.15 1.17
CA GLU A 453 -11.63 -37.77 2.50
C GLU A 453 -10.17 -37.88 2.97
N ALA A 454 -9.21 -38.11 2.07
CA ALA A 454 -7.79 -38.18 2.43
C ALA A 454 -7.19 -36.84 2.90
N ASN A 455 -7.61 -35.72 2.29
CA ASN A 455 -7.16 -34.37 2.70
C ASN A 455 -7.83 -33.85 3.97
N ALA A 456 -8.96 -34.44 4.39
CA ALA A 456 -9.62 -34.10 5.66
C ALA A 456 -9.09 -34.93 6.84
N ALA A 457 -8.53 -36.13 6.57
CA ALA A 457 -8.06 -37.06 7.58
C ALA A 457 -6.60 -36.85 8.03
N ASN A 458 -5.75 -36.24 7.18
CA ASN A 458 -4.39 -35.87 7.55
C ASN A 458 -4.35 -34.39 7.94
N GLY A 459 -4.43 -34.11 9.23
CA GLY A 459 -4.36 -32.76 9.84
C GLY A 459 -3.00 -32.05 9.71
N GLU A 460 -2.27 -32.24 8.62
CA GLU A 460 -1.12 -31.41 8.29
C GLU A 460 -1.62 -30.13 7.60
N THR A 461 -1.49 -29.00 8.30
CA THR A 461 -1.70 -27.65 7.76
C THR A 461 -0.62 -27.34 6.72
N THR A 462 -0.78 -27.92 5.53
CA THR A 462 0.12 -27.67 4.40
C THR A 462 -0.08 -26.23 3.88
N PRO A 463 1.01 -25.48 3.63
CA PRO A 463 0.91 -24.13 3.08
C PRO A 463 0.24 -24.17 1.71
N ALA A 464 -0.49 -23.10 1.34
CA ALA A 464 -1.15 -23.03 0.03
C ALA A 464 -0.15 -23.30 -1.10
N SER A 465 -0.30 -24.42 -1.82
CA SER A 465 0.65 -24.87 -2.86
C SER A 465 0.58 -23.99 -4.11
N VAL A 466 1.74 -23.79 -4.71
CA VAL A 466 1.98 -22.95 -5.91
C VAL A 466 1.66 -23.71 -7.20
N THR A 467 1.51 -25.03 -7.15
CA THR A 467 1.40 -25.85 -8.36
C THR A 467 0.07 -25.69 -9.11
N ASP A 468 -0.93 -25.04 -8.51
CA ASP A 468 -2.23 -24.79 -9.13
C ASP A 468 -2.28 -23.42 -9.81
N THR A 469 -1.26 -23.06 -10.60
CA THR A 469 -1.46 -22.07 -11.66
C THR A 469 -2.22 -22.74 -12.80
N ASP A 470 -3.52 -22.94 -12.61
CA ASP A 470 -4.43 -23.28 -13.68
C ASP A 470 -4.46 -22.12 -14.69
N VAL A 471 -4.40 -22.45 -15.99
CA VAL A 471 -4.41 -21.50 -17.11
C VAL A 471 -5.81 -20.91 -17.29
N GLY A 472 -6.20 -20.08 -16.32
CA GLY A 472 -7.46 -19.37 -16.24
C GLY A 472 -7.40 -17.93 -16.74
N ASP A 473 -8.55 -17.32 -17.00
CA ASP A 473 -8.63 -15.89 -17.31
C ASP A 473 -8.34 -15.07 -16.03
N ALA A 474 -7.61 -13.97 -16.18
CA ALA A 474 -7.28 -13.09 -15.06
C ALA A 474 -8.55 -12.44 -14.49
N PRO A 475 -8.65 -12.21 -13.16
CA PRO A 475 -9.77 -11.48 -12.59
C PRO A 475 -9.87 -10.06 -13.13
N THR A 476 -11.08 -9.53 -13.22
CA THR A 476 -11.36 -8.18 -13.74
C THR A 476 -11.82 -7.23 -12.64
N VAL A 477 -11.84 -5.93 -12.90
CA VAL A 477 -12.37 -4.94 -11.93
C VAL A 477 -13.84 -5.25 -11.58
N GLU A 478 -14.64 -5.70 -12.55
CA GLU A 478 -16.04 -6.06 -12.35
C GLU A 478 -16.22 -7.23 -11.35
N ASP A 479 -15.28 -8.18 -11.27
CA ASP A 479 -15.31 -9.24 -10.25
C ASP A 479 -15.23 -8.66 -8.83
N PHE A 480 -14.41 -7.62 -8.64
CA PHE A 480 -14.30 -6.92 -7.37
C PHE A 480 -15.51 -6.02 -7.10
N VAL A 481 -16.13 -5.44 -8.13
CA VAL A 481 -17.41 -4.72 -8.00
C VAL A 481 -18.50 -5.67 -7.48
N ILE A 482 -18.60 -6.88 -8.04
CA ILE A 482 -19.54 -7.91 -7.60
C ILE A 482 -19.25 -8.32 -6.15
N LEU A 483 -17.97 -8.53 -5.80
CA LEU A 483 -17.54 -8.83 -4.43
C LEU A 483 -17.99 -7.74 -3.44
N LEU A 484 -17.70 -6.48 -3.73
CA LEU A 484 -18.05 -5.37 -2.84
C LEU A 484 -19.57 -5.21 -2.72
N ARG A 485 -20.31 -5.29 -3.82
CA ARG A 485 -21.79 -5.23 -3.78
C ARG A 485 -22.39 -6.36 -2.94
N LYS A 486 -21.83 -7.56 -3.01
CA LYS A 486 -22.28 -8.72 -2.21
C LYS A 486 -22.14 -8.46 -0.70
N HIS A 487 -21.05 -7.82 -0.28
CA HIS A 487 -20.70 -7.65 1.14
C HIS A 487 -21.02 -6.27 1.71
N ALA A 488 -21.34 -5.27 0.89
CA ALA A 488 -21.74 -3.93 1.33
C ALA A 488 -22.89 -3.93 2.34
N PRO A 489 -23.96 -4.76 2.21
CA PRO A 489 -25.04 -4.81 3.20
C PRO A 489 -24.57 -5.18 4.62
N SER A 490 -23.49 -5.97 4.76
CA SER A 490 -22.93 -6.29 6.08
C SER A 490 -22.31 -5.06 6.75
N LEU A 491 -21.62 -4.21 5.98
CA LEU A 491 -21.09 -2.94 6.47
C LEU A 491 -22.22 -1.97 6.82
N HIS A 492 -23.24 -1.85 5.96
CA HIS A 492 -24.38 -0.97 6.21
C HIS A 492 -25.14 -1.36 7.48
N ARG A 493 -25.37 -2.67 7.69
CA ARG A 493 -25.98 -3.20 8.91
C ARG A 493 -25.14 -2.90 10.14
N PHE A 494 -23.83 -3.08 10.07
CA PHE A 494 -22.92 -2.76 11.17
C PHE A 494 -23.01 -1.27 11.53
N LEU A 495 -22.91 -0.37 10.54
CA LEU A 495 -23.02 1.08 10.76
C LEU A 495 -24.39 1.48 11.33
N HIS A 496 -25.48 0.92 10.81
CA HIS A 496 -26.83 1.13 11.35
C HIS A 496 -26.93 0.71 12.82
N GLN A 497 -26.45 -0.48 13.17
CA GLN A 497 -26.52 -0.97 14.55
C GLN A 497 -25.65 -0.13 15.50
N VAL A 498 -24.45 0.26 15.09
CA VAL A 498 -23.58 1.13 15.91
C VAL A 498 -24.24 2.49 16.13
N THR A 499 -24.70 3.14 15.06
CA THR A 499 -25.30 4.49 15.14
C THR A 499 -26.60 4.50 15.95
N LYS A 500 -27.41 3.45 15.83
CA LYS A 500 -28.67 3.31 16.56
C LYS A 500 -28.50 2.92 18.03
N ASN A 501 -27.57 2.02 18.35
CA ASN A 501 -27.46 1.44 19.68
C ASN A 501 -26.36 2.06 20.54
N ALA A 502 -25.42 2.82 19.95
CA ALA A 502 -24.39 3.59 20.64
C ALA A 502 -24.33 5.04 20.13
N PRO A 503 -25.36 5.87 20.41
CA PRO A 503 -25.47 7.23 19.89
C PRO A 503 -24.32 8.14 20.33
N ASP A 504 -23.81 8.00 21.55
CA ASP A 504 -22.67 8.79 22.03
C ASP A 504 -21.39 8.49 21.21
N LEU A 505 -21.14 7.20 20.92
CA LEU A 505 -20.02 6.79 20.07
C LEU A 505 -20.21 7.35 18.65
N ALA A 506 -21.41 7.26 18.11
CA ALA A 506 -21.72 7.79 16.79
C ALA A 506 -21.51 9.31 16.72
N HIS A 507 -21.89 10.04 17.77
CA HIS A 507 -21.69 11.47 17.90
C HIS A 507 -20.20 11.83 17.98
N ASP A 508 -19.41 11.10 18.77
CA ASP A 508 -17.96 11.28 18.83
C ASP A 508 -17.29 11.14 17.45
N TYR A 509 -17.72 10.14 16.67
CA TYR A 509 -17.22 9.94 15.31
C TYR A 509 -17.76 10.97 14.31
N LEU A 510 -18.96 11.53 14.51
CA LEU A 510 -19.46 12.66 13.73
C LEU A 510 -18.63 13.92 13.97
N ILE A 511 -18.30 14.24 15.23
CA ILE A 511 -17.42 15.37 15.57
C ILE A 511 -16.06 15.19 14.90
N TYR A 512 -15.48 13.99 15.03
CA TYR A 512 -14.22 13.65 14.39
C TYR A 512 -14.27 13.80 12.87
N ALA A 513 -15.32 13.27 12.21
CA ALA A 513 -15.50 13.41 10.77
C ALA A 513 -15.61 14.89 10.35
N LYS A 514 -16.40 15.71 11.07
CA LYS A 514 -16.51 17.15 10.81
C LYS A 514 -15.17 17.87 10.96
N ALA A 515 -14.38 17.52 11.96
CA ALA A 515 -13.04 18.08 12.14
C ALA A 515 -12.13 17.71 10.96
N MET A 516 -12.08 16.41 10.57
CA MET A 516 -11.29 15.96 9.43
C MET A 516 -11.67 16.64 8.12
N PHE A 517 -12.97 16.70 7.79
CA PHE A 517 -13.43 17.36 6.57
C PHE A 517 -13.22 18.89 6.62
N GLY A 518 -13.26 19.47 7.81
CA GLY A 518 -12.95 20.89 8.04
C GLY A 518 -11.52 21.28 7.63
N GLU A 519 -10.56 20.35 7.72
CA GLU A 519 -9.16 20.56 7.28
C GLU A 519 -9.01 20.72 5.77
N PHE A 520 -10.06 20.44 4.99
CA PHE A 520 -10.09 20.62 3.54
C PHE A 520 -10.79 21.91 3.10
N LYS A 521 -11.11 22.83 4.01
CA LYS A 521 -11.72 24.12 3.65
C LYS A 521 -10.70 25.04 2.97
N ALA A 522 -11.11 25.65 1.86
CA ALA A 522 -10.39 26.76 1.24
C ALA A 522 -10.65 28.05 2.04
N ASP A 523 -9.66 28.95 2.04
CA ASP A 523 -9.76 30.26 2.67
C ASP A 523 -10.77 31.13 1.93
N ALA A 524 -11.47 32.02 2.64
CA ALA A 524 -12.48 32.90 2.04
C ALA A 524 -11.93 33.83 0.94
N SER A 525 -10.62 34.10 0.96
CA SER A 525 -9.92 34.90 -0.05
C SER A 525 -9.49 34.10 -1.29
N THR A 526 -9.59 32.78 -1.25
CA THR A 526 -9.13 31.89 -2.31
C THR A 526 -10.13 31.92 -3.46
N ARG A 527 -9.70 32.50 -4.60
CA ARG A 527 -10.48 32.50 -5.84
C ARG A 527 -10.31 31.15 -6.54
N GLU A 528 -11.29 30.78 -7.37
CA GLU A 528 -11.22 29.56 -8.17
C GLU A 528 -10.01 29.53 -9.10
N GLY A 529 -9.37 28.35 -9.17
CA GLY A 529 -8.19 28.08 -10.01
C GLY A 529 -6.88 28.08 -9.22
N GLY A 530 -5.84 27.45 -9.80
CA GLY A 530 -4.51 27.39 -9.18
C GLY A 530 -4.35 26.28 -8.15
N ALA A 531 -3.63 26.59 -7.07
CA ALA A 531 -3.32 25.67 -5.97
C ALA A 531 -4.13 25.99 -4.69
N GLY A 532 -5.28 26.64 -4.86
CA GLY A 532 -6.11 27.10 -3.75
C GLY A 532 -5.34 27.97 -2.77
N ASN A 533 -5.36 27.64 -1.48
CA ASN A 533 -4.67 28.39 -0.41
C ASN A 533 -3.14 28.48 -0.64
N MET A 534 -2.56 27.55 -1.41
CA MET A 534 -1.12 27.55 -1.73
C MET A 534 -0.75 28.43 -2.92
N THR A 535 -1.71 29.07 -3.60
CA THR A 535 -1.43 29.88 -4.80
C THR A 535 -0.45 31.01 -4.53
N ALA A 536 -0.71 31.85 -3.51
CA ALA A 536 0.16 32.98 -3.18
C ALA A 536 1.55 32.54 -2.66
N PRO A 537 1.67 31.56 -1.74
CA PRO A 537 2.97 31.01 -1.34
C PRO A 537 3.80 30.47 -2.52
N LEU A 538 3.16 29.77 -3.46
CA LEU A 538 3.85 29.21 -4.63
C LEU A 538 4.30 30.30 -5.60
N HIS A 539 3.49 31.34 -5.81
CA HIS A 539 3.87 32.50 -6.63
C HIS A 539 5.08 33.22 -6.03
N ALA A 540 5.05 33.49 -4.72
CA ALA A 540 6.16 34.10 -4.02
C ALA A 540 7.44 33.26 -4.12
N LEU A 541 7.33 31.93 -4.00
CA LEU A 541 8.47 31.04 -4.14
C LEU A 541 9.02 31.04 -5.57
N PHE A 542 8.14 30.94 -6.57
CA PHE A 542 8.53 30.90 -7.98
C PHE A 542 9.22 32.18 -8.44
N GLU A 543 8.80 33.34 -7.92
CA GLU A 543 9.42 34.64 -8.22
C GLU A 543 10.86 34.78 -7.72
N THR A 544 11.28 33.96 -6.75
CA THR A 544 12.69 33.95 -6.28
C THR A 544 13.67 33.37 -7.30
N LEU A 545 13.17 32.65 -8.31
CA LEU A 545 14.02 32.05 -9.33
C LEU A 545 14.50 33.09 -10.37
N PRO A 546 15.69 32.89 -10.96
CA PRO A 546 16.12 33.69 -12.11
C PRO A 546 15.13 33.60 -13.28
N ALA A 547 14.95 34.68 -14.03
CA ALA A 547 13.99 34.74 -15.15
C ALA A 547 14.17 33.60 -16.17
N SER A 548 15.41 33.24 -16.51
CA SER A 548 15.70 32.12 -17.41
C SER A 548 15.19 30.78 -16.88
N LYS A 549 15.26 30.57 -15.56
CA LYS A 549 14.74 29.37 -14.91
C LYS A 549 13.21 29.40 -14.83
N GLN A 550 12.62 30.56 -14.61
CA GLN A 550 11.16 30.70 -14.66
C GLN A 550 10.59 30.32 -16.04
N ASP A 551 11.23 30.74 -17.13
CA ASP A 551 10.77 30.42 -18.49
C ASP A 551 10.91 28.92 -18.83
N GLU A 552 12.03 28.31 -18.41
CA GLU A 552 12.24 26.86 -18.51
C GLU A 552 11.15 26.09 -17.76
N LEU A 553 10.91 26.44 -16.49
CA LEU A 553 9.92 25.76 -15.66
C LEU A 553 8.49 25.98 -16.16
N LYS A 554 8.12 27.16 -16.66
CA LYS A 554 6.78 27.41 -17.24
C LYS A 554 6.46 26.44 -18.36
N THR A 555 7.44 26.16 -19.23
CA THR A 555 7.27 25.20 -20.33
C THR A 555 6.97 23.80 -19.81
N LEU A 556 7.73 23.34 -18.80
CA LEU A 556 7.50 22.04 -18.15
C LEU A 556 6.16 21.98 -17.41
N LEU A 557 5.75 23.08 -16.79
CA LEU A 557 4.47 23.19 -16.08
C LEU A 557 3.27 23.16 -17.04
N ASP A 558 3.38 23.73 -18.24
CA ASP A 558 2.34 23.64 -19.27
C ASP A 558 2.22 22.22 -19.84
N GLU A 559 3.34 21.54 -20.04
CA GLU A 559 3.37 20.12 -20.41
C GLU A 559 2.69 19.27 -19.32
N HIS A 560 3.05 19.48 -18.05
CA HIS A 560 2.47 18.73 -16.94
C HIS A 560 0.98 19.02 -16.74
N ALA A 561 0.55 20.28 -16.89
CA ALA A 561 -0.86 20.65 -16.83
C ALA A 561 -1.67 19.95 -17.93
N SER A 562 -1.10 19.81 -19.13
CA SER A 562 -1.72 19.06 -20.23
C SER A 562 -1.82 17.57 -19.89
N HIS A 563 -0.75 16.99 -19.36
CA HIS A 563 -0.73 15.60 -18.89
C HIS A 563 -1.79 15.33 -17.82
N LEU A 564 -1.94 16.21 -16.83
CA LEU A 564 -2.99 16.13 -15.81
C LEU A 564 -4.40 16.11 -16.40
N SER A 565 -4.65 16.95 -17.41
CA SER A 565 -5.93 16.97 -18.12
C SER A 565 -6.19 15.66 -18.86
N GLU A 566 -5.18 15.08 -19.51
CA GLU A 566 -5.26 13.77 -20.16
C GLU A 566 -5.55 12.63 -19.17
N LEU A 567 -4.90 12.64 -17.99
CA LEU A 567 -5.15 11.67 -16.93
C LEU A 567 -6.58 11.75 -16.41
N LYS A 568 -7.10 12.98 -16.20
CA LYS A 568 -8.50 13.17 -15.77
C LYS A 568 -9.48 12.63 -16.80
N ALA A 569 -9.27 12.93 -18.08
CA ALA A 569 -10.10 12.43 -19.17
C ALA A 569 -10.06 10.88 -19.26
N THR A 570 -8.86 10.30 -19.17
CA THR A 570 -8.67 8.83 -19.18
C THR A 570 -9.39 8.16 -18.01
N SER A 571 -9.29 8.75 -16.81
CA SER A 571 -10.01 8.28 -15.62
C SER A 571 -11.52 8.26 -15.82
N HIS A 572 -12.09 9.30 -16.43
CA HIS A 572 -13.52 9.36 -16.73
C HIS A 572 -13.93 8.26 -17.71
N THR A 573 -13.19 8.08 -18.81
CA THR A 573 -13.47 7.03 -19.80
C THR A 573 -13.41 5.63 -19.19
N ARG A 574 -12.48 5.37 -18.25
CA ARG A 574 -12.39 4.08 -17.55
C ARG A 574 -13.59 3.83 -16.63
N LEU A 575 -14.03 4.86 -15.90
CA LEU A 575 -15.23 4.78 -15.07
C LEU A 575 -16.46 4.43 -15.93
N GLU A 576 -16.62 5.10 -17.08
CA GLU A 576 -17.68 4.80 -18.03
C GLU A 576 -17.64 3.35 -18.54
N SER A 577 -16.45 2.86 -18.90
CA SER A 577 -16.27 1.50 -19.42
C SER A 577 -16.69 0.44 -18.42
N ILE A 578 -16.30 0.58 -17.15
CA ILE A 578 -16.65 -0.34 -16.06
C ILE A 578 -18.17 -0.33 -15.82
N MET A 579 -18.77 0.86 -15.72
CA MET A 579 -20.22 0.97 -15.49
C MET A 579 -21.06 0.39 -16.62
N LYS A 580 -20.63 0.59 -17.87
CA LYS A 580 -21.33 0.09 -19.06
C LYS A 580 -20.98 -1.37 -19.40
N ASN A 581 -20.08 -2.03 -18.64
CA ASN A 581 -19.50 -3.33 -18.98
C ASN A 581 -19.04 -3.41 -20.46
N SER A 582 -18.41 -2.34 -20.96
CA SER A 582 -18.16 -2.16 -22.41
C SER A 582 -17.05 -3.06 -22.96
N SER A 583 -16.29 -3.75 -22.11
CA SER A 583 -15.22 -4.68 -22.52
C SER A 583 -15.74 -6.13 -22.57
N PRO A 584 -15.65 -6.82 -23.73
CA PRO A 584 -16.01 -8.24 -23.86
C PRO A 584 -15.20 -9.17 -22.94
N GLN A 585 -14.03 -8.71 -22.48
CA GLN A 585 -13.10 -9.45 -21.62
C GLN A 585 -13.07 -8.90 -20.18
N GLY A 586 -13.91 -7.90 -19.87
CA GLY A 586 -13.87 -7.13 -18.62
C GLY A 586 -12.73 -6.10 -18.58
N SER A 587 -12.74 -5.23 -17.57
CA SER A 587 -11.77 -4.14 -17.45
C SER A 587 -10.56 -4.58 -16.62
N THR A 588 -9.36 -4.30 -17.12
CA THR A 588 -8.08 -4.50 -16.42
C THR A 588 -7.60 -3.25 -15.67
N HIS A 589 -8.33 -2.14 -15.81
CA HIS A 589 -7.95 -0.84 -15.28
C HIS A 589 -9.13 -0.14 -14.61
N GLY A 590 -8.84 0.54 -13.50
CA GLY A 590 -9.79 1.35 -12.76
C GLY A 590 -9.79 2.84 -13.13
N PRO A 591 -10.81 3.59 -12.69
CA PRO A 591 -10.77 5.04 -12.70
C PRO A 591 -9.85 5.56 -11.59
N GLY A 592 -9.59 6.86 -11.63
CA GLY A 592 -8.77 7.58 -10.66
C GLY A 592 -7.35 7.85 -11.15
N MET A 593 -6.90 9.10 -10.99
CA MET A 593 -5.51 9.46 -11.32
C MET A 593 -4.50 8.83 -10.35
N TYR A 594 -4.93 8.41 -9.15
CA TYR A 594 -4.09 7.77 -8.14
C TYR A 594 -3.42 6.48 -8.66
N LEU A 595 -4.12 5.70 -9.50
CA LEU A 595 -3.54 4.50 -10.11
C LEU A 595 -2.43 4.85 -11.12
N SER A 596 -2.60 5.92 -11.90
CA SER A 596 -1.54 6.37 -12.82
C SER A 596 -0.33 6.87 -12.02
N ARG A 597 -0.55 7.68 -10.97
CA ARG A 597 0.50 8.15 -10.05
C ARG A 597 1.25 7.02 -9.37
N TRP A 598 0.52 6.03 -8.86
CA TRP A 598 1.12 4.84 -8.28
C TRP A 598 2.00 4.11 -9.31
N ASN A 599 1.48 3.86 -10.52
CA ASN A 599 2.26 3.21 -11.57
C ASN A 599 3.49 4.03 -11.96
N ALA A 600 3.39 5.36 -12.08
CA ALA A 600 4.51 6.24 -12.39
C ALA A 600 5.67 6.06 -11.39
N LEU A 601 5.38 6.06 -10.08
CA LEU A 601 6.37 5.83 -9.02
C LEU A 601 6.96 4.42 -9.02
N LEU A 602 6.19 3.40 -9.42
CA LEU A 602 6.71 2.05 -9.62
C LEU A 602 7.64 2.03 -10.83
N ASP A 603 7.22 2.64 -11.92
CA ASP A 603 7.86 2.60 -13.23
C ASP A 603 9.16 3.40 -13.27
N SER A 604 9.25 4.51 -12.54
CA SER A 604 10.47 5.30 -12.40
C SER A 604 11.53 4.66 -11.49
N THR A 605 11.18 3.61 -10.74
CA THR A 605 12.11 2.95 -9.80
C THR A 605 13.35 2.46 -10.51
N LEU A 606 14.53 2.85 -10.02
CA LEU A 606 15.81 2.36 -10.52
C LEU A 606 15.98 0.87 -10.21
N ILE A 607 16.47 0.12 -11.19
CA ILE A 607 16.74 -1.31 -11.08
C ILE A 607 18.16 -1.62 -11.58
N SER A 608 18.88 -2.52 -10.90
CA SER A 608 20.20 -2.97 -11.33
C SER A 608 20.20 -3.39 -12.81
N PRO A 609 21.28 -3.08 -13.58
CA PRO A 609 21.48 -3.57 -14.94
C PRO A 609 21.25 -5.08 -15.08
N ALA A 610 20.73 -5.50 -16.25
CA ALA A 610 20.41 -6.90 -16.56
C ALA A 610 21.64 -7.76 -16.85
N SER A 611 22.74 -7.16 -17.30
CA SER A 611 24.02 -7.80 -17.59
C SER A 611 25.12 -7.27 -16.67
N VAL A 612 26.29 -7.92 -16.66
CA VAL A 612 27.47 -7.53 -15.85
C VAL A 612 27.78 -6.03 -15.97
N SER A 613 27.71 -5.48 -17.19
CA SER A 613 27.75 -4.05 -17.48
C SER A 613 26.60 -3.68 -18.42
N GLY A 614 26.00 -2.52 -18.21
CA GLY A 614 24.85 -2.04 -18.96
C GLY A 614 24.14 -0.88 -18.26
N PRO A 615 23.21 -0.19 -18.94
CA PRO A 615 22.50 0.93 -18.34
C PRO A 615 21.64 0.49 -17.15
N VAL A 616 21.51 1.38 -16.17
CA VAL A 616 20.53 1.23 -15.07
C VAL A 616 19.13 1.12 -15.67
N ARG A 617 18.39 0.10 -15.23
CA ARG A 617 17.02 -0.18 -15.68
C ARG A 617 15.98 0.61 -14.88
N ARG A 618 14.74 0.55 -15.32
CA ARG A 618 13.55 1.15 -14.70
C ARG A 618 12.50 0.08 -14.34
N GLY A 619 11.58 0.43 -13.45
CA GLY A 619 10.52 -0.47 -13.00
C GLY A 619 9.61 -0.97 -14.13
N TRP A 620 9.36 -0.13 -15.15
CA TRP A 620 8.57 -0.51 -16.31
C TRP A 620 9.26 -1.57 -17.19
N GLU A 621 10.59 -1.70 -17.10
CA GLU A 621 11.37 -2.70 -17.85
C GLU A 621 11.35 -4.09 -17.20
N VAL A 622 10.90 -4.20 -15.94
CA VAL A 622 11.00 -5.43 -15.13
C VAL A 622 9.67 -5.99 -14.65
N LYS A 623 8.53 -5.42 -15.07
CA LYS A 623 7.21 -5.94 -14.66
C LYS A 623 6.95 -7.32 -15.28
N GLY A 624 6.59 -8.29 -14.45
CA GLY A 624 6.43 -9.68 -14.84
C GLY A 624 7.68 -10.52 -14.60
N GLU A 625 8.82 -9.90 -14.25
CA GLU A 625 9.98 -10.62 -13.71
C GLU A 625 9.76 -11.07 -12.27
N LEU A 626 8.53 -11.22 -11.76
CA LEU A 626 8.26 -11.91 -10.48
C LEU A 626 7.29 -13.07 -10.71
N ASP A 627 7.58 -14.25 -10.15
CA ASP A 627 6.80 -15.48 -10.37
C ASP A 627 5.50 -15.59 -9.54
N GLY A 628 4.96 -14.46 -9.08
CA GLY A 628 3.79 -14.43 -8.19
C GLY A 628 4.08 -14.86 -6.74
N LYS A 629 5.34 -15.12 -6.36
CA LYS A 629 5.78 -15.34 -4.97
C LYS A 629 6.64 -14.21 -4.43
N GLY A 630 6.73 -13.10 -5.17
CA GLY A 630 7.71 -12.05 -4.92
C GLY A 630 9.15 -12.47 -5.17
N LEU A 631 9.37 -13.47 -6.04
CA LEU A 631 10.69 -13.92 -6.47
C LEU A 631 10.91 -13.62 -7.94
N LYS A 632 12.16 -13.30 -8.34
CA LYS A 632 12.49 -13.07 -9.75
C LYS A 632 11.96 -14.23 -10.61
N ALA A 633 11.19 -13.95 -11.67
CA ALA A 633 10.60 -14.96 -12.54
C ALA A 633 11.72 -15.84 -13.05
N SER A 634 11.54 -17.15 -12.92
CA SER A 634 12.58 -18.15 -13.10
C SER A 634 13.02 -18.31 -14.56
N SER A 635 13.54 -17.27 -15.21
CA SER A 635 14.04 -17.30 -16.59
C SER A 635 15.11 -18.39 -16.77
N ALA A 636 15.99 -18.57 -15.78
CA ALA A 636 17.05 -19.57 -15.80
C ALA A 636 16.55 -21.03 -15.68
N LEU A 637 15.44 -21.29 -14.97
CA LEU A 637 14.86 -22.64 -14.80
C LEU A 637 13.74 -22.94 -15.82
N GLN A 638 13.01 -21.92 -16.29
CA GLN A 638 11.92 -22.01 -17.27
C GLN A 638 12.38 -21.97 -18.73
N ALA A 639 13.64 -21.64 -19.04
CA ALA A 639 14.20 -21.82 -20.38
C ALA A 639 14.03 -23.28 -20.92
N SER A 640 13.65 -24.23 -20.06
CA SER A 640 13.30 -25.61 -20.44
C SER A 640 11.84 -25.87 -20.83
N LYS A 641 10.87 -24.96 -20.54
CA LYS A 641 9.44 -25.17 -20.87
C LYS A 641 8.73 -23.85 -21.21
N GLY A 642 8.65 -23.54 -22.49
CA GLY A 642 7.89 -22.40 -23.01
C GLY A 642 6.38 -22.56 -22.81
N GLY A 643 5.79 -21.82 -21.88
CA GLY A 643 4.35 -21.69 -21.72
C GLY A 643 3.86 -20.33 -22.19
N LYS A 644 3.23 -20.26 -23.37
CA LYS A 644 2.47 -19.08 -23.81
C LYS A 644 1.05 -19.17 -23.25
N THR A 645 0.49 -18.07 -22.75
CA THR A 645 -0.96 -17.95 -22.53
C THR A 645 -1.68 -17.74 -23.86
N SER A 646 -2.98 -18.01 -23.90
CA SER A 646 -3.85 -17.89 -25.09
C SER A 646 -3.85 -16.49 -25.73
N ASN A 647 -3.48 -15.45 -24.98
CA ASN A 647 -3.39 -14.07 -25.46
C ASN A 647 -1.99 -13.69 -25.98
N GLY A 648 -1.07 -14.66 -26.08
CA GLY A 648 0.31 -14.41 -26.54
C GLY A 648 1.17 -13.65 -25.52
N VAL A 649 0.64 -13.38 -24.33
CA VAL A 649 1.35 -12.69 -23.25
C VAL A 649 2.12 -13.72 -22.44
N SER A 650 3.45 -13.64 -22.48
CA SER A 650 4.32 -14.35 -21.53
C SER A 650 4.03 -13.80 -20.13
N ILE A 651 3.98 -14.65 -19.10
CA ILE A 651 3.91 -14.20 -17.69
C ILE A 651 5.05 -13.21 -17.38
N ALA A 652 6.19 -13.34 -18.08
CA ALA A 652 7.33 -12.42 -18.02
C ALA A 652 7.05 -11.01 -18.57
N ASN A 653 5.97 -10.78 -19.32
CA ASN A 653 5.61 -9.48 -19.90
C ASN A 653 4.60 -8.68 -19.05
N GLY A 654 4.21 -9.22 -17.88
CA GLY A 654 3.13 -8.69 -17.05
C GLY A 654 1.73 -8.95 -17.64
N LEU A 655 0.70 -8.89 -16.80
CA LEU A 655 -0.70 -9.07 -17.20
C LEU A 655 -1.27 -7.89 -18.01
N GLY A 656 -0.47 -6.86 -18.26
CA GLY A 656 -0.88 -5.64 -18.94
C GLY A 656 -0.92 -5.75 -20.45
N ASP A 657 -1.92 -5.12 -21.06
CA ASP A 657 -2.04 -5.08 -22.52
C ASP A 657 -1.01 -4.13 -23.17
N ALA A 658 -1.02 -4.04 -24.51
CA ALA A 658 -0.08 -3.18 -25.23
C ALA A 658 -0.31 -1.67 -24.99
N GLN A 659 -1.52 -1.29 -24.59
CA GLN A 659 -1.90 0.09 -24.31
C GLN A 659 -1.35 0.50 -22.94
N GLU A 660 -1.53 -0.34 -21.91
CA GLU A 660 -0.98 -0.12 -20.57
C GLU A 660 0.54 0.08 -20.62
N ARG A 661 1.26 -0.73 -21.41
CA ARG A 661 2.72 -0.59 -21.53
C ARG A 661 3.15 0.76 -22.11
N LYS A 662 2.39 1.31 -23.05
CA LYS A 662 2.66 2.64 -23.61
C LYS A 662 2.36 3.75 -22.60
N GLU A 663 1.21 3.67 -21.94
CA GLU A 663 0.80 4.63 -20.92
C GLU A 663 1.80 4.66 -19.77
N ARG A 664 2.29 3.50 -19.34
CA ARG A 664 3.27 3.40 -18.25
C ARG A 664 4.65 3.91 -18.61
N LYS A 665 5.09 3.65 -19.85
CA LYS A 665 6.32 4.27 -20.35
C LYS A 665 6.17 5.79 -20.39
N ARG A 666 5.02 6.31 -20.84
CA ARG A 666 4.73 7.76 -20.84
C ARG A 666 4.76 8.31 -19.41
N ASP A 667 4.04 7.71 -18.48
CA ASP A 667 3.91 8.19 -17.10
C ASP A 667 5.24 8.10 -16.35
N GLY A 668 6.05 7.05 -16.58
CA GLY A 668 7.39 6.95 -16.02
C GLY A 668 8.39 7.96 -16.60
N LEU A 669 8.27 8.31 -17.90
CA LEU A 669 9.07 9.38 -18.51
C LEU A 669 8.64 10.77 -18.04
N GLU A 670 7.34 10.95 -17.76
CA GLU A 670 6.83 12.18 -17.17
C GLU A 670 7.44 12.42 -15.79
N GLU A 671 7.55 11.38 -14.96
CA GLU A 671 8.20 11.47 -13.65
C GLU A 671 9.64 12.00 -13.74
N ASP A 672 10.45 11.46 -14.67
CA ASP A 672 11.83 11.92 -14.89
C ASP A 672 11.90 13.41 -15.30
N LYS A 673 10.91 13.92 -16.07
CA LYS A 673 10.82 15.35 -16.39
C LYS A 673 10.46 16.20 -15.17
N MET A 674 9.55 15.71 -14.32
CA MET A 674 9.08 16.46 -13.16
C MET A 674 10.15 16.62 -12.08
N VAL A 675 11.15 15.74 -12.05
CA VAL A 675 12.34 15.89 -11.20
C VAL A 675 13.05 17.23 -11.44
N VAL A 676 13.08 17.75 -12.67
CA VAL A 676 13.70 19.04 -12.98
C VAL A 676 12.98 20.19 -12.27
N VAL A 677 11.64 20.17 -12.28
CA VAL A 677 10.80 21.17 -11.58
C VAL A 677 10.97 21.02 -10.07
N TRP A 678 10.96 19.79 -9.58
CA TRP A 678 11.19 19.48 -8.17
C TRP A 678 12.53 20.00 -7.68
N GLU A 679 13.64 19.68 -8.36
CA GLU A 679 14.99 20.11 -7.97
C GLU A 679 15.14 21.63 -7.95
N ALA A 680 14.52 22.34 -8.90
CA ALA A 680 14.57 23.80 -8.94
C ALA A 680 13.81 24.46 -7.77
N MET A 681 12.77 23.81 -7.25
CA MET A 681 11.86 24.37 -6.25
C MET A 681 12.04 23.77 -4.84
N ARG A 682 12.78 22.66 -4.73
CA ARG A 682 12.89 21.81 -3.53
C ARG A 682 13.23 22.60 -2.28
N ASP A 683 14.33 23.34 -2.28
CA ASP A 683 14.85 23.96 -1.05
C ASP A 683 13.86 24.96 -0.46
N GLY A 684 13.24 25.77 -1.32
CA GLY A 684 12.22 26.72 -0.89
C GLY A 684 10.91 26.03 -0.48
N TRP A 685 10.48 25.00 -1.21
CA TRP A 685 9.30 24.22 -0.86
C TRP A 685 9.45 23.48 0.48
N VAL A 686 10.58 22.81 0.69
CA VAL A 686 10.92 22.16 1.95
C VAL A 686 10.94 23.18 3.09
N GLY A 687 11.45 24.40 2.85
CA GLY A 687 11.39 25.50 3.80
C GLY A 687 9.94 25.86 4.19
N VAL A 688 9.04 25.98 3.20
CA VAL A 688 7.61 26.20 3.44
C VAL A 688 7.00 25.06 4.25
N CYS A 689 7.26 23.80 3.87
CA CYS A 689 6.73 22.64 4.58
C CYS A 689 7.22 22.55 6.02
N ARG A 690 8.50 22.86 6.30
CA ARG A 690 9.03 22.90 7.67
C ARG A 690 8.36 23.97 8.53
N GLY A 691 7.85 25.05 7.93
CA GLY A 691 7.01 26.02 8.63
C GLY A 691 5.66 25.46 9.10
N LEU A 692 5.23 24.31 8.58
CA LEU A 692 4.00 23.61 8.97
C LEU A 692 4.23 22.60 10.11
N GLU A 693 5.42 22.59 10.69
CA GLU A 693 5.77 21.71 11.81
C GLU A 693 4.76 21.88 12.95
N VAL A 694 4.26 20.73 13.43
CA VAL A 694 3.36 20.71 14.59
C VAL A 694 4.21 20.64 15.85
N MET A 695 4.21 21.74 16.61
CA MET A 695 4.77 21.79 17.96
C MET A 695 3.78 21.07 18.89
N GLY A 696 4.22 19.99 19.55
CA GLY A 696 3.38 19.31 20.54
C GLY A 696 3.04 20.24 21.70
N SER A 697 1.89 20.03 22.35
CA SER A 697 1.62 20.66 23.64
C SER A 697 2.49 20.00 24.72
N ASP A 698 3.24 20.81 25.49
CA ASP A 698 4.01 20.36 26.65
C ASP A 698 3.15 19.61 27.68
#